data_AF-A0A5C8JS35-F1
#
_entry.id   AF-A0A5C8JS35-F1
#
_cell.length_a   1.000
_cell.length_b   1.000
_cell.length_c   1.000
_cell.angle_alpha   90.00
_cell.angle_beta   90.00
_cell.angle_gamma   90.00
#
_symmetry.space_group_name_H-M   'P 1'
#
loop_
_entity.id
_entity.type
_entity.pdbx_description
1 polymer ?
#
loop_
_entity_poly.entity_id
_entity_poly.type
_entity_poly.pdbx_seq_one_letter_code
_entity_poly.pdbx_strand_id
1 'polypeptide(L)'
;MECERFTPGSGRLDPRAALRSDAPSLDLNGTWRFRLSPVATVSESFADPGYDDTGWDDLPVPSHWPLHGHGAPAYTNVSYPFPVDPPHVPTENPTGDYRRAFDLPDGWSGGRLRFEGVESYAKVWLNGHELGFTTGSRLPAEFDAGPWLKPGRNVLAVRVHQWSAASYLEDQDQWWLPGIFRDVTLTRSAADVFVRASYEEGRGTLSFDGDGALDVPELGITGLGPGERVTVGAEPWSAETPRLYEAVLRAPGETVRLRVGFRTVSIEDGVLLVNGRPLLLKGVNRHEFHPEHGRAVSYETMREDVLLMKRHNVNAVRTSHYPPHPAFLDLCDELGLWVIDECDLETHGFGQVGWRRNPSDDPRWEEACLDRMRRMVERDKNHPSVIMWSLGNEAGVGRNLGAMADWARERDPSRPIHYEGDRSCEHTDVYSRMYASHAEVEAIGRGAEDPLDDPELDARRRAMPFLQCEYAHAMGNGPGGLAEYQELFERYPRLAGGFIWEWIDHGLAHPALGYAYGGDYGEPVHDGNFVVDGLVFPGRTPSPGLLDLKKVFEPVAFTFSEGSVTIRSKYGFRDLSHLAFSGEVEAEGVPLGSFPLEVPAEGGEVKLPVFPEGEGERWLTVRASLARDEPWADAGHEVAWAQVPLDTDGTPYTGPDDLRAVPRRADGPAHRRDAASAAHGAEIEVGGAVFDGATGRLTRLFGLDVEGPRLELWRAPIDNDRYDGTEFRWRLLGLHRLTHRVDAVEPGDALTVRTRVAPAATDLGMRATYTWTASGDALDLRVDIVPEGDWPEPIPRLGLALTLPSVPRAVTWYGLGPGEAYPDTGMATWVGRWTSTVEGMQTPYVYPQENGHRAAVRWAELAGIRITGAPVFGLTVRPWSTAALDAAAHRPDLVPDGRLHLTLDLAQHGIGSAACGPATLARYELRARPATFRLRFEPS
;
A
#
# COMPACT_ATOMS: atom_id res chain seq x y z
N MET A 1 -31.89 -21.24 12.01
CA MET A 1 -30.83 -21.74 12.93
C MET A 1 -30.41 -20.61 13.87
N GLU A 2 -29.67 -20.86 14.95
CA GLU A 2 -29.25 -19.76 15.86
C GLU A 2 -28.33 -18.74 15.17
N CYS A 3 -27.50 -19.20 14.23
CA CYS A 3 -26.64 -18.36 13.40
C CYS A 3 -27.36 -17.52 12.33
N GLU A 4 -28.68 -17.62 12.19
CA GLU A 4 -29.50 -16.86 11.22
C GLU A 4 -30.37 -15.79 11.90
N ARG A 5 -30.02 -15.39 13.13
CA ARG A 5 -30.73 -14.35 13.88
C ARG A 5 -30.20 -12.97 13.51
N PHE A 6 -31.11 -11.98 13.46
CA PHE A 6 -30.74 -10.57 13.27
C PHE A 6 -30.15 -9.93 14.54
N THR A 7 -30.39 -10.51 15.72
CA THR A 7 -29.88 -9.96 16.99
C THR A 7 -28.36 -10.21 17.10
N PRO A 8 -27.56 -9.19 17.44
CA PRO A 8 -26.09 -9.27 17.38
C PRO A 8 -25.44 -10.13 18.49
N GLY A 9 -26.20 -10.48 19.53
CA GLY A 9 -25.69 -11.30 20.63
C GLY A 9 -26.72 -11.51 21.72
N SER A 10 -26.35 -12.30 22.72
CA SER A 10 -27.09 -12.45 23.98
C SER A 10 -26.11 -12.70 25.12
N GLY A 11 -26.48 -12.33 26.35
CA GLY A 11 -25.68 -12.60 27.55
C GLY A 11 -24.36 -11.80 27.66
N ARG A 12 -24.08 -10.91 26.71
CA ARG A 12 -22.93 -10.01 26.74
C ARG A 12 -23.14 -8.89 27.76
N LEU A 13 -22.04 -8.43 28.34
CA LEU A 13 -21.95 -7.20 29.12
C LEU A 13 -21.84 -5.98 28.18
N ASP A 14 -22.14 -4.81 28.72
CA ASP A 14 -22.03 -3.55 27.97
C ASP A 14 -20.60 -3.31 27.47
N PRO A 15 -20.43 -2.77 26.24
CA PRO A 15 -19.12 -2.45 25.71
C PRO A 15 -18.43 -1.35 26.51
N ARG A 16 -17.11 -1.44 26.63
CA ARG A 16 -16.26 -0.52 27.39
C ARG A 16 -14.89 -0.36 26.74
N ALA A 17 -14.12 0.61 27.22
CA ALA A 17 -12.78 0.90 26.73
C ALA A 17 -11.83 -0.30 26.88
N ALA A 18 -10.90 -0.44 25.93
CA ALA A 18 -9.72 -1.29 26.11
C ALA A 18 -8.78 -0.60 27.11
N LEU A 19 -8.58 -1.21 28.28
CA LEU A 19 -7.88 -0.59 29.41
C LEU A 19 -6.81 -1.52 29.99
N ARG A 20 -5.71 -0.92 30.45
CA ARG A 20 -4.68 -1.63 31.22
C ARG A 20 -4.97 -1.48 32.71
N SER A 21 -5.53 -2.52 33.32
CA SER A 21 -5.86 -2.57 34.74
C SER A 21 -4.88 -3.44 35.52
N ASP A 22 -4.67 -3.12 36.81
CA ASP A 22 -3.97 -4.00 37.77
C ASP A 22 -4.88 -5.11 38.35
N ALA A 23 -6.17 -5.11 37.99
CA ALA A 23 -7.09 -6.16 38.38
C ALA A 23 -6.58 -7.53 37.88
N PRO A 24 -6.69 -8.59 38.69
CA PRO A 24 -6.23 -9.92 38.28
C PRO A 24 -6.83 -10.34 36.92
N SER A 25 -5.96 -10.79 36.02
CA SER A 25 -6.32 -11.36 34.72
C SER A 25 -5.63 -12.71 34.52
N LEU A 26 -6.26 -13.57 33.73
CA LEU A 26 -5.74 -14.86 33.31
C LEU A 26 -5.83 -14.93 31.78
N ASP A 27 -4.68 -15.11 31.13
CA ASP A 27 -4.59 -15.39 29.71
C ASP A 27 -5.07 -16.82 29.43
N LEU A 28 -6.04 -16.96 28.52
CA LEU A 28 -6.58 -18.25 28.10
C LEU A 28 -6.10 -18.66 26.71
N ASN A 29 -5.22 -17.89 26.09
CA ASN A 29 -4.54 -18.26 24.86
C ASN A 29 -3.71 -19.55 25.03
N GLY A 30 -3.28 -20.11 23.90
CA GLY A 30 -2.48 -21.32 23.82
C GLY A 30 -3.22 -22.45 23.09
N THR A 31 -2.90 -23.69 23.42
CA THR A 31 -3.49 -24.85 22.73
C THR A 31 -4.85 -25.24 23.31
N TRP A 32 -5.85 -25.32 22.43
CA TRP A 32 -7.21 -25.73 22.74
C TRP A 32 -7.53 -27.02 21.99
N ARG A 33 -8.42 -27.84 22.56
CA ARG A 33 -8.98 -28.99 21.84
C ARG A 33 -9.95 -28.48 20.79
N PHE A 34 -9.85 -29.01 19.58
CA PHE A 34 -10.61 -28.53 18.43
C PHE A 34 -11.22 -29.67 17.62
N ARG A 35 -12.44 -29.44 17.12
CA ARG A 35 -13.11 -30.32 16.16
C ARG A 35 -13.86 -29.48 15.13
N LEU A 36 -13.59 -29.74 13.85
CA LEU A 36 -14.37 -29.15 12.76
C LEU A 36 -15.51 -30.08 12.33
N SER A 37 -16.72 -29.52 12.21
CA SER A 37 -17.89 -30.16 11.62
C SER A 37 -18.28 -29.45 10.32
N PRO A 38 -18.80 -30.16 9.29
CA PRO A 38 -19.14 -29.55 8.01
C PRO A 38 -20.45 -28.74 8.01
N VAL A 39 -21.25 -28.84 9.08
CA VAL A 39 -22.57 -28.21 9.20
C VAL A 39 -22.75 -27.62 10.60
N ALA A 40 -23.62 -26.61 10.73
CA ALA A 40 -23.93 -25.96 12.00
C ALA A 40 -24.84 -26.79 12.93
N THR A 41 -25.62 -27.72 12.39
CA THR A 41 -26.59 -28.55 13.13
C THR A 41 -25.95 -29.76 13.80
N VAL A 42 -25.07 -29.49 14.77
CA VAL A 42 -24.35 -30.51 15.56
C VAL A 42 -24.70 -30.43 17.05
N SER A 43 -24.57 -31.56 17.76
CA SER A 43 -24.90 -31.66 19.20
C SER A 43 -24.07 -30.68 20.05
N GLU A 44 -24.71 -30.03 21.02
CA GLU A 44 -24.05 -29.17 22.02
C GLU A 44 -23.49 -29.95 23.23
N SER A 45 -23.52 -31.29 23.20
CA SER A 45 -23.03 -32.14 24.30
C SER A 45 -21.55 -31.93 24.66
N PHE A 46 -20.75 -31.35 23.76
CA PHE A 46 -19.35 -31.01 24.00
C PHE A 46 -19.16 -29.93 25.09
N ALA A 47 -20.20 -29.15 25.39
CA ALA A 47 -20.19 -28.15 26.45
C ALA A 47 -20.17 -28.77 27.85
N ASP A 48 -20.56 -30.04 28.01
CA ASP A 48 -20.50 -30.76 29.28
C ASP A 48 -19.04 -30.82 29.78
N PRO A 49 -18.72 -30.41 31.02
CA PRO A 49 -17.37 -30.53 31.58
C PRO A 49 -16.80 -31.96 31.58
N GLY A 50 -17.66 -32.97 31.62
CA GLY A 50 -17.31 -34.39 31.58
C GLY A 50 -17.21 -34.98 30.17
N TYR A 51 -17.41 -34.20 29.11
CA TYR A 51 -17.30 -34.68 27.74
C TYR A 51 -15.86 -35.16 27.43
N ASP A 52 -15.75 -36.28 26.74
CA ASP A 52 -14.47 -36.86 26.30
C ASP A 52 -14.04 -36.26 24.95
N ASP A 53 -13.04 -35.38 24.99
CA ASP A 53 -12.41 -34.74 23.84
C ASP A 53 -11.02 -35.30 23.54
N THR A 54 -10.67 -36.48 24.07
CA THR A 54 -9.33 -37.07 23.86
C THR A 54 -9.03 -37.42 22.40
N GLY A 55 -10.06 -37.56 21.57
CA GLY A 55 -9.95 -37.77 20.12
C GLY A 55 -10.01 -36.50 19.28
N TRP A 56 -10.01 -35.32 19.89
CA TRP A 56 -10.01 -34.04 19.17
C TRP A 56 -8.59 -33.59 18.84
N ASP A 57 -8.47 -32.77 17.80
CA ASP A 57 -7.20 -32.17 17.41
C ASP A 57 -6.79 -31.07 18.39
N ASP A 58 -5.55 -30.62 18.29
CA ASP A 58 -5.01 -29.47 19.01
C ASP A 58 -4.89 -28.28 18.06
N LEU A 59 -5.46 -27.14 18.43
CA LEU A 59 -5.42 -25.89 17.66
C LEU A 59 -4.91 -24.73 18.53
N PRO A 60 -3.96 -23.90 18.06
CA PRO A 60 -3.59 -22.68 18.77
C PRO A 60 -4.74 -21.67 18.77
N VAL A 61 -4.91 -20.96 19.87
CA VAL A 61 -5.79 -19.79 19.99
C VAL A 61 -4.94 -18.65 20.53
N PRO A 62 -4.86 -17.49 19.85
CA PRO A 62 -5.60 -17.13 18.64
C PRO A 62 -5.12 -17.82 17.34
N SER A 63 -6.04 -18.18 16.44
CA SER A 63 -5.73 -18.59 15.06
C SER A 63 -6.96 -18.63 14.14
N HIS A 64 -6.71 -18.82 12.85
CA HIS A 64 -7.73 -19.22 11.86
C HIS A 64 -7.55 -20.69 11.50
N TRP A 65 -8.57 -21.50 11.76
CA TRP A 65 -8.45 -22.95 11.56
C TRP A 65 -8.11 -23.39 10.11
N PRO A 66 -8.47 -22.66 9.02
CA PRO A 66 -8.08 -23.06 7.68
C PRO A 66 -6.56 -23.05 7.45
N LEU A 67 -5.84 -22.18 8.17
CA LEU A 67 -4.38 -22.10 8.12
C LEU A 67 -3.67 -23.21 8.94
N HIS A 68 -4.45 -24.03 9.64
CA HIS A 68 -3.99 -25.18 10.41
C HIS A 68 -4.50 -26.51 9.82
N GLY A 69 -4.91 -26.52 8.55
CA GLY A 69 -5.30 -27.73 7.82
C GLY A 69 -6.76 -28.16 8.00
N HIS A 70 -7.60 -27.29 8.56
CA HIS A 70 -9.03 -27.57 8.72
C HIS A 70 -9.86 -26.85 7.64
N GLY A 71 -10.08 -27.48 6.50
CA GLY A 71 -10.69 -26.78 5.35
C GLY A 71 -9.66 -25.93 4.61
N ALA A 72 -10.09 -24.83 3.99
CA ALA A 72 -9.20 -23.97 3.21
C ALA A 72 -9.63 -22.49 3.30
N PRO A 73 -8.68 -21.53 3.16
CA PRO A 73 -8.98 -20.13 2.92
C PRO A 73 -9.86 -19.95 1.66
N ALA A 74 -10.61 -18.87 1.61
CA ALA A 74 -11.33 -18.45 0.40
C ALA A 74 -11.22 -16.94 0.23
N TYR A 75 -10.90 -16.47 -0.97
CA TYR A 75 -10.84 -15.05 -1.29
C TYR A 75 -11.96 -14.63 -2.24
N THR A 76 -12.69 -13.58 -1.88
CA THR A 76 -13.57 -12.83 -2.78
C THR A 76 -13.41 -11.34 -2.48
N ASN A 77 -13.53 -10.51 -3.52
CA ASN A 77 -13.62 -9.06 -3.40
C ASN A 77 -15.07 -8.66 -3.07
N VAL A 78 -15.91 -8.49 -4.10
CA VAL A 78 -17.30 -8.02 -3.93
C VAL A 78 -18.32 -9.16 -3.78
N SER A 79 -18.01 -10.34 -4.31
CA SER A 79 -19.01 -11.39 -4.45
C SER A 79 -19.08 -12.24 -3.18
N TYR A 80 -20.23 -12.27 -2.50
CA TYR A 80 -20.43 -13.24 -1.43
C TYR A 80 -20.13 -14.69 -1.89
N PRO A 81 -19.41 -15.50 -1.10
CA PRO A 81 -19.13 -16.91 -1.42
C PRO A 81 -20.34 -17.82 -1.19
N PHE A 82 -21.52 -17.25 -0.96
CA PHE A 82 -22.79 -17.95 -0.75
C PHE A 82 -23.96 -17.15 -1.34
N PRO A 83 -25.13 -17.77 -1.58
CA PRO A 83 -26.29 -17.06 -2.16
C PRO A 83 -26.76 -15.89 -1.29
N VAL A 84 -27.06 -14.74 -1.91
CA VAL A 84 -27.53 -13.54 -1.21
C VAL A 84 -29.01 -13.66 -0.80
N ASP A 85 -29.26 -14.27 0.36
CA ASP A 85 -30.59 -14.47 0.94
C ASP A 85 -30.68 -14.19 2.45
N PRO A 86 -30.45 -12.93 2.90
CA PRO A 86 -30.38 -12.61 4.32
C PRO A 86 -31.71 -12.92 5.05
N PRO A 87 -31.66 -13.52 6.26
CA PRO A 87 -30.47 -13.80 7.07
C PRO A 87 -29.96 -15.26 6.92
N HIS A 88 -30.36 -15.97 5.86
CA HIS A 88 -30.09 -17.40 5.69
C HIS A 88 -28.65 -17.67 5.27
N VAL A 89 -28.10 -18.79 5.75
CA VAL A 89 -26.73 -19.23 5.44
C VAL A 89 -26.72 -20.62 4.81
N PRO A 90 -25.64 -21.03 4.12
CA PRO A 90 -25.52 -22.37 3.56
C PRO A 90 -25.70 -23.49 4.59
N THR A 91 -26.18 -24.65 4.13
CA THR A 91 -26.25 -25.85 4.97
C THR A 91 -24.84 -26.37 5.28
N GLU A 92 -23.98 -26.43 4.26
CA GLU A 92 -22.53 -26.65 4.36
C GLU A 92 -21.88 -25.41 4.99
N ASN A 93 -21.82 -25.41 6.31
CA ASN A 93 -21.32 -24.31 7.12
C ASN A 93 -20.28 -24.84 8.11
N PRO A 94 -18.98 -24.73 7.79
CA PRO A 94 -17.90 -25.17 8.66
C PRO A 94 -18.06 -24.61 10.07
N THR A 95 -18.11 -25.51 11.04
CA THR A 95 -18.43 -25.22 12.44
C THR A 95 -17.36 -25.81 13.33
N GLY A 96 -16.57 -24.95 13.96
CA GLY A 96 -15.50 -25.30 14.87
C GLY A 96 -15.97 -25.35 16.31
N ASP A 97 -15.85 -26.51 16.96
CA ASP A 97 -16.01 -26.64 18.41
C ASP A 97 -14.64 -26.58 19.09
N TYR A 98 -14.54 -25.76 20.13
CA TYR A 98 -13.33 -25.51 20.91
C TYR A 98 -13.56 -25.89 22.37
N ARG A 99 -12.57 -26.52 23.02
CA ARG A 99 -12.57 -26.77 24.46
C ARG A 99 -11.23 -26.44 25.11
N ARG A 100 -11.28 -25.74 26.23
CA ARG A 100 -10.12 -25.35 27.04
C ARG A 100 -10.38 -25.63 28.51
N ALA A 101 -9.56 -26.51 29.09
CA ALA A 101 -9.48 -26.65 30.53
C ALA A 101 -8.46 -25.64 31.08
N PHE A 102 -8.79 -24.98 32.18
CA PHE A 102 -7.90 -24.06 32.89
C PHE A 102 -8.14 -24.12 34.40
N ASP A 103 -7.12 -23.84 35.18
CA ASP A 103 -7.20 -23.79 36.64
C ASP A 103 -7.22 -22.34 37.11
N LEU A 104 -8.13 -22.03 38.04
CA LEU A 104 -8.15 -20.73 38.70
C LEU A 104 -7.06 -20.65 39.78
N PRO A 105 -6.35 -19.50 39.89
CA PRO A 105 -5.51 -19.24 41.04
C PRO A 105 -6.27 -19.30 42.37
N ASP A 106 -5.58 -19.69 43.44
CA ASP A 106 -6.17 -19.74 44.78
C ASP A 106 -6.73 -18.37 45.19
N GLY A 107 -7.96 -18.35 45.71
CA GLY A 107 -8.63 -17.13 46.17
C GLY A 107 -9.28 -16.28 45.06
N TRP A 108 -9.26 -16.74 43.80
CA TRP A 108 -9.97 -16.05 42.71
C TRP A 108 -11.50 -16.02 42.96
N SER A 109 -12.13 -14.86 42.76
CA SER A 109 -13.60 -14.72 42.86
C SER A 109 -14.16 -13.71 41.85
N GLY A 110 -15.24 -14.09 41.17
CA GLY A 110 -15.84 -13.28 40.10
C GLY A 110 -14.96 -13.17 38.85
N GLY A 111 -15.45 -12.46 37.84
CA GLY A 111 -14.67 -12.15 36.63
C GLY A 111 -15.53 -12.15 35.36
N ARG A 112 -14.94 -11.59 34.31
CA ARG A 112 -15.52 -11.46 32.98
C ARG A 112 -14.67 -12.25 32.00
N LEU A 113 -15.31 -13.07 31.19
CA LEU A 113 -14.65 -13.74 30.07
C LEU A 113 -14.71 -12.80 28.86
N ARG A 114 -13.56 -12.43 28.32
CA ARG A 114 -13.40 -11.49 27.22
C ARG A 114 -12.81 -12.20 26.00
N PHE A 115 -13.45 -12.00 24.86
CA PHE A 115 -12.94 -12.38 23.53
C PHE A 115 -12.64 -11.09 22.76
N GLU A 116 -11.43 -10.94 22.24
CA GLU A 116 -11.04 -9.74 21.46
C GLU A 116 -11.50 -9.80 19.99
N GLY A 117 -11.80 -10.98 19.45
CA GLY A 117 -12.25 -11.18 18.07
C GLY A 117 -12.48 -12.65 17.72
N VAL A 118 -13.64 -12.95 17.13
CA VAL A 118 -14.05 -14.30 16.70
C VAL A 118 -14.87 -14.22 15.42
N GLU A 119 -14.43 -14.89 14.35
CA GLU A 119 -15.08 -14.84 13.04
C GLU A 119 -15.93 -16.11 12.77
N SER A 120 -17.26 -16.04 12.54
CA SER A 120 -18.15 -14.84 12.55
C SER A 120 -19.25 -14.85 13.61
N TYR A 121 -19.54 -16.02 14.17
CA TYR A 121 -20.51 -16.21 15.25
C TYR A 121 -19.91 -17.13 16.30
N ALA A 122 -19.93 -16.71 17.56
CA ALA A 122 -19.41 -17.50 18.67
C ALA A 122 -20.46 -17.71 19.77
N LYS A 123 -20.75 -18.97 20.11
CA LYS A 123 -21.58 -19.35 21.27
C LYS A 123 -20.69 -19.93 22.37
N VAL A 124 -20.92 -19.51 23.61
CA VAL A 124 -19.96 -19.67 24.71
C VAL A 124 -20.60 -20.38 25.90
N TRP A 125 -19.91 -21.39 26.42
CA TRP A 125 -20.28 -22.09 27.65
C TRP A 125 -19.11 -22.15 28.63
N LEU A 126 -19.42 -21.95 29.91
CA LEU A 126 -18.48 -22.15 31.00
C LEU A 126 -19.03 -23.21 31.95
N ASN A 127 -18.25 -24.28 32.15
CA ASN A 127 -18.62 -25.39 33.01
C ASN A 127 -19.99 -26.01 32.69
N GLY A 128 -20.36 -26.06 31.41
CA GLY A 128 -21.65 -26.56 30.92
C GLY A 128 -22.81 -25.56 30.98
N HIS A 129 -22.58 -24.36 31.52
CA HIS A 129 -23.57 -23.28 31.50
C HIS A 129 -23.38 -22.37 30.30
N GLU A 130 -24.44 -22.11 29.54
CA GLU A 130 -24.42 -21.18 28.41
C GLU A 130 -24.32 -19.73 28.91
N LEU A 131 -23.24 -19.04 28.55
CA LEU A 131 -23.08 -17.61 28.85
C LEU A 131 -23.83 -16.74 27.83
N GLY A 132 -23.88 -17.18 26.57
CA GLY A 132 -24.56 -16.48 25.48
C GLY A 132 -23.85 -16.65 24.14
N PHE A 133 -24.08 -15.71 23.22
CA PHE A 133 -23.39 -15.67 21.92
C PHE A 133 -23.07 -14.24 21.47
N THR A 134 -22.16 -14.12 20.50
CA THR A 134 -21.74 -12.86 19.91
C THR A 134 -21.51 -12.98 18.39
N THR A 135 -21.80 -11.90 17.67
CA THR A 135 -21.32 -11.64 16.29
C THR A 135 -20.49 -10.35 16.26
N GLY A 136 -20.08 -9.90 15.07
CA GLY A 136 -19.20 -8.74 14.90
C GLY A 136 -17.76 -9.16 15.09
N SER A 137 -17.20 -9.73 14.01
CA SER A 137 -16.02 -10.57 14.05
C SER A 137 -14.79 -9.89 14.65
N ARG A 138 -14.62 -8.60 14.37
CA ARG A 138 -13.44 -7.82 14.79
C ARG A 138 -13.69 -6.97 16.03
N LEU A 139 -14.81 -7.21 16.73
CA LEU A 139 -15.22 -6.44 17.89
C LEU A 139 -15.15 -7.32 19.15
N PRO A 140 -14.74 -6.76 20.30
CA PRO A 140 -14.66 -7.54 21.53
C PRO A 140 -16.04 -7.88 22.09
N ALA A 141 -16.11 -8.96 22.87
CA ALA A 141 -17.29 -9.36 23.63
C ALA A 141 -16.90 -9.82 25.04
N GLU A 142 -17.64 -9.35 26.05
CA GLU A 142 -17.45 -9.76 27.44
C GLU A 142 -18.70 -10.48 27.97
N PHE A 143 -18.51 -11.54 28.75
CA PHE A 143 -19.58 -12.28 29.43
C PHE A 143 -19.29 -12.36 30.93
N ASP A 144 -20.32 -12.26 31.78
CA ASP A 144 -20.16 -12.49 33.22
C ASP A 144 -19.89 -13.97 33.49
N ALA A 145 -18.64 -14.28 33.84
CA ALA A 145 -18.21 -15.63 34.17
C ALA A 145 -18.38 -15.94 35.67
N GLY A 146 -18.48 -14.90 36.50
CA GLY A 146 -18.38 -14.99 37.97
C GLY A 146 -19.26 -16.07 38.61
N PRO A 147 -20.58 -16.12 38.32
CA PRO A 147 -21.49 -17.10 38.90
C PRO A 147 -21.18 -18.57 38.55
N TRP A 148 -20.40 -18.80 37.48
CA TRP A 148 -20.20 -20.12 36.88
C TRP A 148 -18.79 -20.68 37.08
N LEU A 149 -17.87 -19.85 37.57
CA LEU A 149 -16.51 -20.25 37.93
C LEU A 149 -16.50 -21.19 39.14
N LYS A 150 -15.62 -22.20 39.11
CA LYS A 150 -15.39 -23.16 40.19
C LYS A 150 -13.96 -23.03 40.71
N PRO A 151 -13.70 -23.18 42.02
CA PRO A 151 -12.33 -23.31 42.52
C PRO A 151 -11.59 -24.46 41.81
N GLY A 152 -10.33 -24.23 41.44
CA GLY A 152 -9.53 -25.20 40.67
C GLY A 152 -9.96 -25.26 39.20
N ARG A 153 -10.25 -26.47 38.71
CA ARG A 153 -10.43 -26.75 37.27
C ARG A 153 -11.77 -26.25 36.73
N ASN A 154 -11.70 -25.53 35.63
CA ASN A 154 -12.82 -25.02 34.84
C ASN A 154 -12.68 -25.51 33.39
N VAL A 155 -13.80 -25.57 32.67
CA VAL A 155 -13.86 -25.92 31.25
C VAL A 155 -14.62 -24.84 30.50
N LEU A 156 -13.93 -24.16 29.59
CA LEU A 156 -14.51 -23.26 28.60
C LEU A 156 -14.76 -24.03 27.31
N ALA A 157 -15.97 -23.94 26.79
CA ALA A 157 -16.35 -24.50 25.50
C ALA A 157 -16.91 -23.38 24.60
N VAL A 158 -16.50 -23.35 23.33
CA VAL A 158 -16.94 -22.34 22.37
C VAL A 158 -17.28 -23.03 21.06
N ARG A 159 -18.41 -22.65 20.45
CA ARG A 159 -18.77 -23.05 19.09
C ARG A 159 -18.68 -21.85 18.18
N VAL A 160 -17.97 -22.00 17.07
CA VAL A 160 -17.79 -20.96 16.06
C VAL A 160 -18.35 -21.42 14.73
N HIS A 161 -19.21 -20.62 14.11
CA HIS A 161 -19.68 -20.84 12.74
C HIS A 161 -18.95 -19.91 11.78
N GLN A 162 -18.52 -20.44 10.64
CA GLN A 162 -17.93 -19.62 9.58
C GLN A 162 -18.97 -18.65 9.01
N TRP A 163 -20.11 -19.18 8.59
CA TRP A 163 -21.21 -18.38 8.04
C TRP A 163 -22.28 -18.11 9.09
N SER A 164 -22.70 -16.86 9.19
CA SER A 164 -23.82 -16.43 10.01
C SER A 164 -24.56 -15.28 9.33
N ALA A 165 -25.68 -14.84 9.89
CA ALA A 165 -26.33 -13.60 9.48
C ALA A 165 -25.33 -12.42 9.47
N ALA A 166 -24.36 -12.40 10.40
CA ALA A 166 -23.35 -11.36 10.45
C ALA A 166 -22.38 -11.36 9.26
N SER A 167 -22.23 -12.46 8.52
CA SER A 167 -21.42 -12.51 7.30
C SER A 167 -21.95 -11.56 6.21
N TYR A 168 -23.26 -11.26 6.20
CA TYR A 168 -23.84 -10.23 5.31
C TYR A 168 -23.45 -8.79 5.67
N LEU A 169 -22.78 -8.59 6.81
CA LEU A 169 -22.26 -7.28 7.27
C LEU A 169 -20.74 -7.21 7.20
N GLU A 170 -20.08 -8.27 6.69
CA GLU A 170 -18.64 -8.48 6.78
C GLU A 170 -18.07 -8.95 5.43
N ASP A 171 -18.49 -8.28 4.36
CA ASP A 171 -18.12 -8.57 2.97
C ASP A 171 -16.91 -7.74 2.50
N GLN A 172 -15.93 -7.57 3.38
CA GLN A 172 -14.68 -6.87 3.05
C GLN A 172 -13.91 -7.59 1.95
N ASP A 173 -13.22 -6.82 1.10
CA ASP A 173 -12.24 -7.32 0.12
C ASP A 173 -11.02 -7.94 0.82
N GLN A 174 -11.14 -9.20 1.23
CA GLN A 174 -10.11 -9.95 1.95
C GLN A 174 -10.40 -11.46 1.97
N TRP A 175 -9.50 -12.24 2.57
CA TRP A 175 -9.74 -13.66 2.84
C TRP A 175 -10.87 -13.88 3.87
N TRP A 176 -11.77 -14.83 3.59
CA TRP A 176 -12.66 -15.43 4.58
C TRP A 176 -11.89 -16.44 5.44
N LEU A 177 -11.69 -16.11 6.72
CA LEU A 177 -10.85 -16.88 7.64
C LEU A 177 -11.54 -16.99 9.00
N PRO A 178 -12.39 -18.01 9.20
CA PRO A 178 -13.07 -18.18 10.48
C PRO A 178 -12.12 -18.68 11.59
N GLY A 179 -12.44 -18.35 12.83
CA GLY A 179 -11.66 -18.75 14.01
C GLY A 179 -11.75 -17.80 15.19
N ILE A 180 -11.24 -18.24 16.34
CA ILE A 180 -10.96 -17.36 17.48
C ILE A 180 -9.58 -16.76 17.20
N PHE A 181 -9.54 -15.60 16.53
CA PHE A 181 -8.31 -15.06 15.92
C PHE A 181 -7.66 -13.92 16.73
N ARG A 182 -8.26 -13.52 17.85
CA ARG A 182 -7.63 -12.64 18.85
C ARG A 182 -7.77 -13.22 20.26
N ASP A 183 -7.16 -12.55 21.23
CA ASP A 183 -7.00 -13.02 22.60
C ASP A 183 -8.31 -13.42 23.28
N VAL A 184 -8.21 -14.42 24.16
CA VAL A 184 -9.24 -14.81 25.12
C VAL A 184 -8.70 -14.63 26.53
N THR A 185 -9.38 -13.86 27.36
CA THR A 185 -8.91 -13.56 28.72
C THR A 185 -10.04 -13.67 29.75
N LEU A 186 -9.71 -14.12 30.97
CA LEU A 186 -10.58 -13.99 32.13
C LEU A 186 -10.05 -12.83 32.99
N THR A 187 -10.81 -11.75 33.13
CA THR A 187 -10.38 -10.55 33.86
C THR A 187 -11.34 -10.20 35.00
N ARG A 188 -10.80 -9.70 36.12
CA ARG A 188 -11.62 -9.12 37.20
C ARG A 188 -11.91 -7.63 37.00
N SER A 189 -11.25 -6.99 36.04
CA SER A 189 -11.49 -5.59 35.73
C SER A 189 -12.94 -5.37 35.31
N ALA A 190 -13.58 -4.34 35.86
CA ALA A 190 -14.91 -3.88 35.48
C ALA A 190 -14.94 -2.37 35.15
N ALA A 191 -13.82 -1.66 35.30
CA ALA A 191 -13.70 -0.24 34.99
C ALA A 191 -14.03 0.07 33.52
N ASP A 192 -14.69 1.20 33.32
CA ASP A 192 -14.76 1.93 32.06
C ASP A 192 -14.43 3.40 32.34
N VAL A 193 -13.78 4.05 31.38
CA VAL A 193 -13.40 5.45 31.49
C VAL A 193 -13.43 6.09 30.12
N PHE A 194 -13.89 7.34 30.05
CA PHE A 194 -13.77 8.16 28.87
C PHE A 194 -13.02 9.45 29.22
N VAL A 195 -11.76 9.56 28.80
CA VAL A 195 -10.98 10.78 28.92
C VAL A 195 -11.20 11.69 27.72
N ARG A 196 -11.46 12.97 28.00
CA ARG A 196 -11.54 14.04 27.01
C ARG A 196 -10.40 15.03 27.26
N ALA A 197 -9.49 15.14 26.31
CA ALA A 197 -8.27 15.95 26.41
C ALA A 197 -8.11 16.85 25.18
N SER A 198 -8.64 18.08 25.25
CA SER A 198 -8.54 19.07 24.17
C SER A 198 -7.32 19.98 24.34
N TYR A 199 -6.83 20.53 23.23
CA TYR A 199 -5.72 21.48 23.21
C TYR A 199 -6.12 22.77 22.48
N GLU A 200 -5.75 23.92 23.06
CA GLU A 200 -5.92 25.24 22.46
C GLU A 200 -4.82 26.19 22.98
N GLU A 201 -4.10 26.85 22.08
CA GLU A 201 -3.13 27.93 22.39
C GLU A 201 -2.15 27.64 23.56
N GLY A 202 -1.54 26.45 23.59
CA GLY A 202 -0.56 26.07 24.63
C GLY A 202 -1.18 25.56 25.93
N ARG A 203 -2.51 25.39 25.97
CA ARG A 203 -3.25 24.88 27.13
C ARG A 203 -3.99 23.60 26.78
N GLY A 204 -3.89 22.62 27.67
CA GLY A 204 -4.67 21.39 27.63
C GLY A 204 -5.84 21.46 28.60
N THR A 205 -7.05 21.10 28.17
CA THR A 205 -8.22 20.91 29.04
C THR A 205 -8.55 19.43 29.15
N LEU A 206 -8.56 18.92 30.38
CA LEU A 206 -8.82 17.53 30.72
C LEU A 206 -10.12 17.39 31.50
N SER A 207 -10.90 16.38 31.16
CA SER A 207 -12.01 15.84 31.96
C SER A 207 -12.19 14.36 31.68
N PHE A 208 -12.93 13.65 32.52
CA PHE A 208 -13.29 12.28 32.25
C PHE A 208 -14.67 11.90 32.79
N ASP A 209 -15.28 10.90 32.16
CA ASP A 209 -16.45 10.17 32.66
C ASP A 209 -15.99 8.78 33.14
N GLY A 210 -16.57 8.30 34.25
CA GLY A 210 -16.23 7.00 34.86
C GLY A 210 -16.30 7.04 36.38
N ASP A 211 -15.82 5.97 37.04
CA ASP A 211 -15.78 5.87 38.50
C ASP A 211 -14.37 6.06 39.07
N GLY A 212 -14.27 6.76 40.20
CA GLY A 212 -13.02 6.94 40.92
C GLY A 212 -12.41 8.34 40.77
N ALA A 213 -11.08 8.41 40.79
CA ALA A 213 -10.35 9.67 40.65
C ALA A 213 -9.16 9.52 39.71
N LEU A 214 -8.94 10.52 38.84
CA LEU A 214 -7.89 10.52 37.83
C LEU A 214 -6.69 11.39 38.26
N ASP A 215 -5.50 10.81 38.22
CA ASP A 215 -4.22 11.49 38.45
C ASP A 215 -3.45 11.62 37.12
N VAL A 216 -2.85 12.78 36.85
CA VAL A 216 -1.85 12.99 35.78
C VAL A 216 -0.62 13.64 36.41
N PRO A 217 0.30 12.84 37.00
CA PRO A 217 1.33 13.36 37.90
C PRO A 217 2.25 14.41 37.27
N GLU A 218 2.63 14.24 36.00
CA GLU A 218 3.53 15.16 35.31
C GLU A 218 2.93 16.57 35.17
N LEU A 219 1.60 16.66 35.04
CA LEU A 219 0.86 17.92 34.93
C LEU A 219 0.39 18.46 36.30
N GLY A 220 0.74 17.77 37.40
CA GLY A 220 0.30 18.14 38.75
C GLY A 220 -1.20 17.96 39.00
N ILE A 221 -1.90 17.19 38.16
CA ILE A 221 -3.32 16.87 38.33
C ILE A 221 -3.41 15.70 39.30
N THR A 222 -4.10 15.87 40.42
CA THR A 222 -4.29 14.83 41.44
C THR A 222 -5.73 14.82 41.90
N GLY A 223 -6.34 13.63 41.93
CA GLY A 223 -7.67 13.42 42.46
C GLY A 223 -8.78 14.10 41.66
N LEU A 224 -8.62 14.28 40.34
CA LEU A 224 -9.64 14.87 39.49
C LEU A 224 -10.92 14.02 39.59
N GLY A 225 -12.04 14.66 39.90
CA GLY A 225 -13.34 13.96 39.99
C GLY A 225 -14.00 13.75 38.62
N PRO A 226 -14.88 12.75 38.47
CA PRO A 226 -15.65 12.56 37.23
C PRO A 226 -16.45 13.81 36.86
N GLY A 227 -16.42 14.21 35.60
CA GLY A 227 -17.07 15.41 35.07
C GLY A 227 -16.39 16.74 35.43
N GLU A 228 -15.39 16.75 36.33
CA GLU A 228 -14.59 17.92 36.63
C GLU A 228 -13.69 18.28 35.45
N ARG A 229 -13.50 19.58 35.21
CA ARG A 229 -12.63 20.10 34.14
C ARG A 229 -11.45 20.84 34.74
N VAL A 230 -10.25 20.51 34.28
CA VAL A 230 -9.01 21.20 34.65
C VAL A 230 -8.26 21.65 33.41
N THR A 231 -7.69 22.85 33.46
CA THR A 231 -6.89 23.41 32.35
C THR A 231 -5.46 23.70 32.82
N VAL A 232 -4.50 23.06 32.17
CA VAL A 232 -3.06 23.14 32.51
C VAL A 232 -2.24 23.55 31.29
N GLY A 233 -0.97 23.93 31.50
CA GLY A 233 -0.02 24.01 30.39
C GLY A 233 0.33 22.59 29.94
N ALA A 234 0.20 22.30 28.65
CA ALA A 234 0.46 20.98 28.08
C ALA A 234 1.07 21.12 26.69
N GLU A 235 1.88 20.16 26.30
CA GLU A 235 2.35 19.99 24.93
C GLU A 235 1.30 19.20 24.13
N PRO A 236 0.96 19.61 22.90
CA PRO A 236 -0.04 18.94 22.10
C PRO A 236 0.45 17.60 21.58
N TRP A 237 -0.47 16.65 21.44
CA TRP A 237 -0.24 15.43 20.69
C TRP A 237 -0.44 15.69 19.19
N SER A 238 0.48 15.19 18.37
CA SER A 238 0.35 15.08 16.92
C SER A 238 1.10 13.87 16.37
N ALA A 239 0.83 13.44 15.13
CA ALA A 239 1.60 12.36 14.50
C ALA A 239 3.10 12.72 14.29
N GLU A 240 3.44 14.01 14.29
CA GLU A 240 4.83 14.49 14.16
C GLU A 240 5.54 14.60 15.52
N THR A 241 4.78 14.84 16.59
CA THR A 241 5.23 14.95 17.99
C THR A 241 4.22 14.25 18.91
N PRO A 242 4.29 12.92 19.05
CA PRO A 242 3.28 12.11 19.75
C PRO A 242 3.40 12.22 21.28
N ARG A 243 3.17 13.41 21.83
CA ARG A 243 3.31 13.67 23.27
C ARG A 243 2.21 12.98 24.08
N LEU A 244 2.58 12.03 24.93
CA LEU A 244 1.66 11.28 25.80
C LEU A 244 1.95 11.45 27.30
N TYR A 245 0.96 11.87 28.07
CA TYR A 245 1.05 11.98 29.52
C TYR A 245 0.49 10.72 30.18
N GLU A 246 1.25 10.12 31.10
CA GLU A 246 0.77 9.00 31.90
C GLU A 246 -0.34 9.45 32.85
N ALA A 247 -1.48 8.76 32.78
CA ALA A 247 -2.62 8.98 33.65
C ALA A 247 -3.00 7.70 34.41
N VAL A 248 -3.40 7.88 35.66
CA VAL A 248 -3.74 6.79 36.58
C VAL A 248 -5.13 7.04 37.15
N LEU A 249 -6.08 6.17 36.80
CA LEU A 249 -7.42 6.18 37.37
C LEU A 249 -7.47 5.20 38.55
N ARG A 250 -7.87 5.70 39.72
CA ARG A 250 -8.11 4.88 40.92
C ARG A 250 -9.60 4.58 41.01
N ALA A 251 -10.02 3.50 40.38
CA ALA A 251 -11.40 3.03 40.40
C ALA A 251 -11.68 2.14 41.64
N PRO A 252 -12.95 1.85 41.97
CA PRO A 252 -13.28 0.95 43.07
C PRO A 252 -12.67 -0.46 42.90
N GLY A 253 -11.62 -0.74 43.66
CA GLY A 253 -11.00 -2.08 43.72
C GLY A 253 -9.98 -2.38 42.61
N GLU A 254 -9.66 -1.42 41.74
CA GLU A 254 -8.65 -1.56 40.68
C GLU A 254 -8.01 -0.21 40.32
N THR A 255 -6.80 -0.26 39.76
CA THR A 255 -6.09 0.89 39.19
C THR A 255 -5.97 0.70 37.69
N VAL A 256 -6.46 1.67 36.93
CA VAL A 256 -6.33 1.70 35.47
C VAL A 256 -5.24 2.67 35.06
N ARG A 257 -4.39 2.27 34.11
CA ARG A 257 -3.36 3.10 33.49
C ARG A 257 -3.74 3.39 32.05
N LEU A 258 -3.62 4.64 31.66
CA LEU A 258 -3.90 5.12 30.31
C LEU A 258 -2.96 6.28 29.97
N ARG A 259 -2.86 6.59 28.67
CA ARG A 259 -2.02 7.65 28.16
C ARG A 259 -2.90 8.75 27.57
N VAL A 260 -2.60 9.99 27.91
CA VAL A 260 -3.39 11.16 27.50
C VAL A 260 -2.57 11.98 26.50
N GLY A 261 -3.07 12.11 25.28
CA GLY A 261 -2.57 13.07 24.30
C GLY A 261 -3.54 14.24 24.17
N PHE A 262 -3.09 15.46 24.42
CA PHE A 262 -3.95 16.65 24.29
C PHE A 262 -4.04 17.07 22.82
N ARG A 263 -5.22 16.97 22.23
CA ARG A 263 -5.45 17.38 20.84
C ARG A 263 -6.92 17.73 20.56
N THR A 264 -7.13 18.73 19.71
CA THR A 264 -8.48 19.13 19.26
C THR A 264 -8.58 18.93 17.75
N VAL A 265 -9.60 18.21 17.30
CA VAL A 265 -9.98 18.13 15.88
C VAL A 265 -11.12 19.10 15.64
N SER A 266 -11.02 19.93 14.60
CA SER A 266 -12.10 20.82 14.17
C SER A 266 -12.21 20.89 12.65
N ILE A 267 -13.35 21.35 12.16
CA ILE A 267 -13.57 21.66 10.74
C ILE A 267 -14.00 23.12 10.68
N GLU A 268 -13.22 23.94 9.98
CA GLU A 268 -13.46 25.37 9.84
C GLU A 268 -13.30 25.75 8.37
N ASP A 269 -14.32 26.42 7.80
CA ASP A 269 -14.35 26.87 6.40
C ASP A 269 -13.98 25.78 5.37
N GLY A 270 -14.42 24.54 5.62
CA GLY A 270 -14.15 23.39 4.75
C GLY A 270 -12.72 22.86 4.83
N VAL A 271 -11.97 23.19 5.88
CA VAL A 271 -10.61 22.69 6.14
C VAL A 271 -10.63 21.84 7.41
N LEU A 272 -10.03 20.65 7.34
CA LEU A 272 -9.80 19.79 8.49
C LEU A 272 -8.61 20.32 9.29
N LEU A 273 -8.82 20.61 10.57
CA LEU A 273 -7.80 21.15 11.47
C LEU A 273 -7.52 20.17 12.61
N VAL A 274 -6.26 20.15 13.02
CA VAL A 274 -5.87 19.62 14.34
C VAL A 274 -5.07 20.68 15.06
N ASN A 275 -5.39 20.94 16.33
CA ASN A 275 -4.72 21.96 17.15
C ASN A 275 -4.67 23.35 16.49
N GLY A 276 -5.72 23.69 15.74
CA GLY A 276 -5.85 24.95 14.99
C GLY A 276 -5.01 25.06 13.72
N ARG A 277 -4.43 23.96 13.22
CA ARG A 277 -3.61 23.93 12.01
C ARG A 277 -4.19 22.98 10.94
N PRO A 278 -4.14 23.35 9.65
CA PRO A 278 -4.56 22.47 8.56
C PRO A 278 -3.85 21.12 8.60
N LEU A 279 -4.63 20.04 8.48
CA LEU A 279 -4.12 18.69 8.45
C LEU A 279 -4.04 18.19 7.01
N LEU A 280 -2.87 17.66 6.63
CA LEU A 280 -2.66 16.92 5.40
C LEU A 280 -2.37 15.44 5.73
N LEU A 281 -3.30 14.58 5.37
CA LEU A 281 -3.25 13.13 5.56
C LEU A 281 -2.43 12.49 4.42
N LYS A 282 -1.32 11.88 4.82
CA LYS A 282 -0.42 11.07 3.98
C LYS A 282 -0.58 9.62 4.42
N GLY A 283 -1.69 9.04 4.02
CA GLY A 283 -2.23 7.83 4.64
C GLY A 283 -2.08 6.56 3.81
N VAL A 284 -2.31 5.43 4.47
CA VAL A 284 -2.49 4.10 3.86
C VAL A 284 -3.68 3.38 4.50
N ASN A 285 -4.40 2.57 3.72
CA ASN A 285 -5.36 1.60 4.24
C ASN A 285 -4.58 0.38 4.77
N ARG A 286 -4.95 -0.13 5.95
CA ARG A 286 -4.28 -1.26 6.57
C ARG A 286 -5.29 -2.30 7.04
N HIS A 287 -5.30 -3.43 6.34
CA HIS A 287 -5.81 -4.69 6.88
C HIS A 287 -4.83 -5.32 7.88
N GLU A 288 -5.37 -6.10 8.82
CA GLU A 288 -4.56 -6.97 9.67
C GLU A 288 -4.19 -8.25 8.93
N PHE A 289 -2.95 -8.38 8.49
CA PHE A 289 -2.54 -9.57 7.75
C PHE A 289 -1.12 -10.06 8.07
N HIS A 290 -1.00 -11.39 8.13
CA HIS A 290 0.26 -12.11 8.17
C HIS A 290 0.18 -13.32 7.21
N PRO A 291 1.19 -13.55 6.35
CA PRO A 291 1.12 -14.60 5.32
C PRO A 291 0.94 -16.02 5.88
N GLU A 292 1.35 -16.28 7.12
CA GLU A 292 1.21 -17.59 7.77
C GLU A 292 0.07 -17.65 8.81
N HIS A 293 -0.44 -16.49 9.26
CA HIS A 293 -1.34 -16.42 10.41
C HIS A 293 -2.64 -15.67 10.12
N GLY A 294 -2.86 -15.18 8.89
CA GLY A 294 -4.04 -14.40 8.53
C GLY A 294 -4.17 -13.16 9.39
N ARG A 295 -5.34 -12.93 9.99
CA ARG A 295 -5.62 -11.81 10.89
C ARG A 295 -5.13 -12.02 12.33
N ALA A 296 -4.57 -13.18 12.68
CA ALA A 296 -3.94 -13.41 13.99
C ALA A 296 -2.52 -12.78 14.03
N VAL A 297 -2.47 -11.45 13.98
CA VAL A 297 -1.25 -10.65 13.86
C VAL A 297 -0.62 -10.38 15.25
N SER A 298 0.69 -10.62 15.38
CA SER A 298 1.41 -10.37 16.64
C SER A 298 1.64 -8.88 16.92
N TYR A 299 1.93 -8.54 18.18
CA TYR A 299 2.31 -7.18 18.57
C TYR A 299 3.55 -6.69 17.82
N GLU A 300 4.55 -7.55 17.67
CA GLU A 300 5.80 -7.26 16.98
C GLU A 300 5.56 -6.95 15.50
N THR A 301 4.65 -7.72 14.88
CA THR A 301 4.24 -7.50 13.50
C THR A 301 3.51 -6.17 13.33
N MET A 302 2.55 -5.86 14.22
CA MET A 302 1.87 -4.56 14.25
C MET A 302 2.85 -3.40 14.43
N ARG A 303 3.84 -3.56 15.33
CA ARG A 303 4.87 -2.55 15.56
C ARG A 303 5.74 -2.36 14.31
N GLU A 304 6.17 -3.42 13.65
CA GLU A 304 6.97 -3.32 12.43
C GLU A 304 6.21 -2.60 11.31
N ASP A 305 4.90 -2.85 11.16
CA ASP A 305 4.07 -2.12 10.19
C ASP A 305 4.13 -0.61 10.46
N VAL A 306 3.89 -0.18 11.70
CA VAL A 306 3.93 1.25 12.09
C VAL A 306 5.33 1.84 11.88
N LEU A 307 6.39 1.12 12.27
CA LEU A 307 7.77 1.58 12.08
C LEU A 307 8.09 1.74 10.59
N LEU A 308 7.68 0.80 9.75
CA LEU A 308 7.91 0.85 8.31
C LEU A 308 7.13 2.00 7.67
N MET A 309 5.88 2.23 8.08
CA MET A 309 5.10 3.41 7.67
C MET A 309 5.85 4.72 7.99
N LYS A 310 6.32 4.89 9.22
CA LYS A 310 7.05 6.11 9.65
C LYS A 310 8.35 6.32 8.85
N ARG A 311 9.10 5.24 8.58
CA ARG A 311 10.32 5.24 7.75
C ARG A 311 10.06 5.60 6.28
N HIS A 312 8.79 5.59 5.85
CA HIS A 312 8.34 5.92 4.49
C HIS A 312 7.43 7.15 4.46
N ASN A 313 7.58 8.05 5.43
CA ASN A 313 6.89 9.35 5.51
C ASN A 313 5.34 9.27 5.60
N VAL A 314 4.78 8.09 5.87
CA VAL A 314 3.36 7.92 6.17
C VAL A 314 3.05 8.53 7.53
N ASN A 315 1.97 9.32 7.61
CA ASN A 315 1.54 9.97 8.84
C ASN A 315 0.12 9.58 9.30
N ALA A 316 -0.60 8.78 8.51
CA ALA A 316 -1.96 8.39 8.79
C ALA A 316 -2.25 6.95 8.38
N VAL A 317 -3.24 6.32 9.03
CA VAL A 317 -3.74 4.98 8.70
C VAL A 317 -5.26 4.95 8.80
N ARG A 318 -5.90 4.30 7.82
CA ARG A 318 -7.30 3.89 7.90
C ARG A 318 -7.34 2.40 8.18
N THR A 319 -8.18 2.01 9.13
CA THR A 319 -8.29 0.61 9.60
C THR A 319 -9.29 -0.15 8.74
N SER A 320 -8.94 -0.35 7.47
CA SER A 320 -9.79 -0.98 6.46
C SER A 320 -10.09 -2.45 6.80
N HIS A 321 -11.36 -2.90 6.89
CA HIS A 321 -12.58 -2.11 7.13
C HIS A 321 -13.26 -2.57 8.41
N TYR A 322 -12.50 -2.49 9.49
CA TYR A 322 -12.89 -2.93 10.81
C TYR A 322 -11.89 -2.46 11.88
N PRO A 323 -12.29 -2.42 13.15
CA PRO A 323 -11.40 -1.94 14.19
C PRO A 323 -10.22 -2.92 14.36
N PRO A 324 -8.98 -2.42 14.46
CA PRO A 324 -7.80 -3.26 14.54
C PRO A 324 -7.72 -3.92 15.92
N HIS A 325 -6.72 -4.77 16.15
CA HIS A 325 -6.38 -5.20 17.50
C HIS A 325 -6.06 -3.95 18.35
N PRO A 326 -6.56 -3.83 19.60
CA PRO A 326 -6.43 -2.59 20.40
C PRO A 326 -4.97 -2.16 20.61
N ALA A 327 -4.03 -3.10 20.68
CA ALA A 327 -2.60 -2.79 20.77
C ALA A 327 -2.03 -2.02 19.56
N PHE A 328 -2.69 -2.05 18.40
CA PHE A 328 -2.30 -1.25 17.24
C PHE A 328 -2.54 0.25 17.49
N LEU A 329 -3.67 0.62 18.09
CA LEU A 329 -3.96 2.02 18.44
C LEU A 329 -2.99 2.54 19.51
N ASP A 330 -2.58 1.66 20.45
CA ASP A 330 -1.51 1.98 21.39
C ASP A 330 -0.18 2.32 20.68
N LEU A 331 0.15 1.63 19.59
CA LEU A 331 1.34 1.90 18.76
C LEU A 331 1.18 3.21 17.97
N CYS A 332 0.00 3.47 17.41
CA CYS A 332 -0.30 4.73 16.70
C CYS A 332 -0.20 5.95 17.62
N ASP A 333 -0.65 5.84 18.87
CA ASP A 333 -0.50 6.89 19.87
C ASP A 333 0.97 7.17 20.20
N GLU A 334 1.78 6.11 20.34
CA GLU A 334 3.19 6.18 20.77
C GLU A 334 4.12 6.66 19.67
N LEU A 335 3.97 6.10 18.47
CA LEU A 335 4.87 6.32 17.33
C LEU A 335 4.36 7.44 16.41
N GLY A 336 3.10 7.87 16.60
CA GLY A 336 2.49 9.00 15.93
C GLY A 336 1.98 8.65 14.54
N LEU A 337 0.73 8.19 14.46
CA LEU A 337 -0.07 8.12 13.24
C LEU A 337 -1.47 8.67 13.52
N TRP A 338 -2.02 9.46 12.58
CA TRP A 338 -3.45 9.80 12.59
C TRP A 338 -4.27 8.58 12.18
N VAL A 339 -5.37 8.32 12.87
CA VAL A 339 -6.20 7.13 12.62
C VAL A 339 -7.62 7.52 12.23
N ILE A 340 -8.08 6.96 11.11
CA ILE A 340 -9.52 6.76 10.85
C ILE A 340 -9.85 5.35 11.35
N ASP A 341 -10.56 5.29 12.46
CA ASP A 341 -10.98 4.03 13.07
C ASP A 341 -12.35 3.64 12.50
N GLU A 342 -12.41 2.48 11.86
CA GLU A 342 -13.52 2.11 11.00
C GLU A 342 -14.34 0.96 11.55
N CYS A 343 -15.65 1.15 11.57
CA CYS A 343 -16.59 0.16 12.07
C CYS A 343 -16.55 -1.10 11.21
N ASP A 344 -16.72 -2.23 11.86
CA ASP A 344 -16.80 -3.53 11.21
C ASP A 344 -18.13 -3.67 10.45
N LEU A 345 -18.26 -3.05 9.28
CA LEU A 345 -19.47 -3.05 8.46
C LEU A 345 -19.13 -2.90 6.97
N GLU A 346 -19.44 -3.92 6.18
CA GLU A 346 -19.39 -3.88 4.72
C GLU A 346 -20.45 -4.80 4.09
N THR A 347 -21.20 -4.27 3.12
CA THR A 347 -22.30 -4.99 2.46
C THR A 347 -22.20 -4.94 0.93
N HIS A 348 -20.98 -4.87 0.41
CA HIS A 348 -20.70 -4.54 -1.00
C HIS A 348 -21.39 -5.50 -1.99
N GLY A 349 -21.45 -6.80 -1.72
CA GLY A 349 -22.12 -7.78 -2.56
C GLY A 349 -23.62 -7.51 -2.78
N PHE A 350 -24.28 -6.70 -1.93
CA PHE A 350 -25.64 -6.24 -2.19
C PHE A 350 -25.73 -5.30 -3.40
N GLY A 351 -24.66 -4.60 -3.77
CA GLY A 351 -24.57 -3.78 -4.98
C GLY A 351 -24.86 -4.58 -6.25
N GLN A 352 -24.39 -5.82 -6.34
CA GLN A 352 -24.62 -6.73 -7.47
C GLN A 352 -26.11 -7.12 -7.62
N VAL A 353 -26.88 -7.06 -6.53
CA VAL A 353 -28.33 -7.28 -6.53
C VAL A 353 -29.12 -5.97 -6.39
N GLY A 354 -28.52 -4.84 -6.78
CA GLY A 354 -29.16 -3.53 -6.79
C GLY A 354 -29.61 -3.07 -5.41
N TRP A 355 -28.82 -3.36 -4.38
CA TRP A 355 -29.02 -3.00 -2.97
C TRP A 355 -30.34 -3.52 -2.36
N ARG A 356 -31.01 -4.49 -3.00
CA ARG A 356 -32.26 -5.08 -2.48
C ARG A 356 -31.99 -5.83 -1.19
N ARG A 357 -32.74 -5.49 -0.13
CA ARG A 357 -32.59 -6.07 1.22
C ARG A 357 -31.21 -5.78 1.85
N ASN A 358 -30.52 -4.72 1.41
CA ASN A 358 -29.27 -4.28 2.01
C ASN A 358 -29.46 -4.06 3.53
N PRO A 359 -28.66 -4.69 4.40
CA PRO A 359 -28.73 -4.47 5.84
C PRO A 359 -28.63 -3.01 6.28
N SER A 360 -27.98 -2.13 5.51
CA SER A 360 -27.88 -0.70 5.84
C SER A 360 -29.21 0.06 5.84
N ASP A 361 -30.26 -0.43 5.18
CA ASP A 361 -31.61 0.20 5.18
C ASP A 361 -32.74 -0.72 5.68
N ASP A 362 -32.42 -1.93 6.15
CA ASP A 362 -33.42 -2.86 6.66
C ASP A 362 -33.54 -2.74 8.19
N PRO A 363 -34.71 -2.33 8.74
CA PRO A 363 -34.87 -2.07 10.16
C PRO A 363 -34.66 -3.31 11.05
N ARG A 364 -34.68 -4.51 10.48
CA ARG A 364 -34.37 -5.73 11.23
C ARG A 364 -32.90 -5.79 11.66
N TRP A 365 -32.02 -5.07 10.97
CA TRP A 365 -30.57 -5.02 11.24
C TRP A 365 -30.14 -3.82 12.08
N GLU A 366 -31.05 -2.90 12.41
CA GLU A 366 -30.73 -1.65 13.11
C GLU A 366 -29.93 -1.91 14.41
N GLU A 367 -30.37 -2.87 15.22
CA GLU A 367 -29.67 -3.25 16.45
C GLU A 367 -28.25 -3.79 16.18
N ALA A 368 -28.08 -4.59 15.12
CA ALA A 368 -26.78 -5.17 14.78
C ALA A 368 -25.79 -4.11 14.27
N CYS A 369 -26.25 -3.18 13.44
CA CYS A 369 -25.45 -2.07 12.95
C CYS A 369 -25.06 -1.11 14.10
N LEU A 370 -26.01 -0.76 14.97
CA LEU A 370 -25.75 0.09 16.14
C LEU A 370 -24.80 -0.58 17.15
N ASP A 371 -24.95 -1.89 17.40
CA ASP A 371 -24.05 -2.64 18.28
C ASP A 371 -22.59 -2.58 17.80
N ARG A 372 -22.38 -2.71 16.48
CA ARG A 372 -21.04 -2.63 15.88
C ARG A 372 -20.40 -1.27 16.13
N MET A 373 -21.14 -0.18 15.86
CA MET A 373 -20.66 1.18 16.10
C MET A 373 -20.36 1.43 17.59
N ARG A 374 -21.25 0.98 18.48
CA ARG A 374 -21.09 1.09 19.93
C ARG A 374 -19.82 0.42 20.40
N ARG A 375 -19.58 -0.82 19.99
CA ARG A 375 -18.43 -1.60 20.44
C ARG A 375 -17.10 -1.01 19.98
N MET A 376 -17.01 -0.49 18.75
CA MET A 376 -15.81 0.22 18.28
C MET A 376 -15.58 1.49 19.11
N VAL A 377 -16.54 2.42 19.10
CA VAL A 377 -16.37 3.73 19.74
C VAL A 377 -16.08 3.56 21.23
N GLU A 378 -16.81 2.69 21.93
CA GLU A 378 -16.55 2.48 23.36
C GLU A 378 -15.18 1.88 23.64
N ARG A 379 -14.68 0.98 22.78
CA ARG A 379 -13.36 0.36 22.93
C ARG A 379 -12.25 1.39 22.80
N ASP A 380 -12.37 2.30 21.82
CA ASP A 380 -11.24 3.08 21.31
C ASP A 380 -11.28 4.59 21.64
N LYS A 381 -12.36 5.06 22.29
CA LYS A 381 -12.61 6.49 22.62
C LYS A 381 -11.48 7.25 23.31
N ASN A 382 -10.55 6.55 23.97
CA ASN A 382 -9.45 7.15 24.74
C ASN A 382 -8.16 7.39 23.93
N HIS A 383 -8.08 6.93 22.69
CA HIS A 383 -6.86 7.07 21.88
C HIS A 383 -6.78 8.46 21.21
N PRO A 384 -5.72 9.27 21.46
CA PRO A 384 -5.53 10.55 20.77
C PRO A 384 -5.28 10.39 19.27
N SER A 385 -4.72 9.27 18.83
CA SER A 385 -4.49 8.96 17.41
C SER A 385 -5.76 8.90 16.57
N VAL A 386 -6.86 8.42 17.14
CA VAL A 386 -8.15 8.38 16.46
C VAL A 386 -8.68 9.79 16.31
N ILE A 387 -8.75 10.27 15.07
CA ILE A 387 -9.26 11.61 14.72
C ILE A 387 -10.63 11.58 14.06
N MET A 388 -11.06 10.45 13.51
CA MET A 388 -12.37 10.27 12.90
C MET A 388 -12.92 8.88 13.20
N TRP A 389 -14.25 8.79 13.28
CA TRP A 389 -14.98 7.52 13.30
C TRP A 389 -15.55 7.24 11.91
N SER A 390 -15.23 6.09 11.32
CA SER A 390 -15.86 5.66 10.06
C SER A 390 -17.01 4.69 10.32
N LEU A 391 -18.14 4.89 9.63
CA LEU A 391 -19.34 4.06 9.79
C LEU A 391 -19.19 2.64 9.21
N GLY A 392 -18.20 2.43 8.34
CA GLY A 392 -18.00 1.20 7.57
C GLY A 392 -17.50 1.52 6.16
N ASN A 393 -17.53 0.52 5.28
CA ASN A 393 -17.09 0.64 3.88
C ASN A 393 -18.14 0.04 2.94
N GLU A 394 -18.29 0.62 1.74
CA GLU A 394 -19.11 0.11 0.63
C GLU A 394 -20.45 -0.54 1.02
N ALA A 395 -21.13 0.03 2.02
CA ALA A 395 -22.35 -0.53 2.59
C ALA A 395 -23.63 0.09 2.01
N GLY A 396 -23.52 0.78 0.86
CA GLY A 396 -24.61 1.51 0.21
C GLY A 396 -25.08 2.74 1.02
N VAL A 397 -26.38 3.02 0.99
CA VAL A 397 -27.02 4.09 1.78
C VAL A 397 -28.23 3.53 2.53
N GLY A 398 -28.57 4.08 3.70
CA GLY A 398 -29.73 3.61 4.45
C GLY A 398 -29.84 4.12 5.87
N ARG A 399 -31.03 3.93 6.47
CA ARG A 399 -31.37 4.44 7.81
C ARG A 399 -30.43 3.98 8.93
N ASN A 400 -29.87 2.78 8.83
CA ASN A 400 -29.07 2.20 9.91
C ASN A 400 -27.71 2.89 10.00
N LEU A 401 -27.17 3.37 8.86
CA LEU A 401 -25.96 4.21 8.83
C LEU A 401 -26.23 5.56 9.50
N GLY A 402 -27.39 6.18 9.24
CA GLY A 402 -27.81 7.41 9.93
C GLY A 402 -27.93 7.20 11.44
N ALA A 403 -28.54 6.10 11.87
CA ALA A 403 -28.65 5.76 13.30
C ALA A 403 -27.27 5.56 13.96
N MET A 404 -26.32 4.92 13.27
CA MET A 404 -24.94 4.77 13.74
C MET A 404 -24.26 6.13 13.89
N ALA A 405 -24.38 7.00 12.89
CA ALA A 405 -23.79 8.34 12.90
C ALA A 405 -24.35 9.21 14.03
N ASP A 406 -25.67 9.20 14.21
CA ASP A 406 -26.34 9.99 15.26
C ASP A 406 -25.92 9.52 16.65
N TRP A 407 -25.86 8.20 16.87
CA TRP A 407 -25.38 7.65 18.14
C TRP A 407 -23.91 8.03 18.41
N ALA A 408 -23.03 7.89 17.41
CA ALA A 408 -21.62 8.21 17.56
C ALA A 408 -21.40 9.71 17.85
N ARG A 409 -22.15 10.59 17.17
CA ARG A 409 -22.10 12.05 17.37
C ARG A 409 -22.60 12.46 18.75
N GLU A 410 -23.66 11.82 19.26
CA GLU A 410 -24.14 12.04 20.63
C GLU A 410 -23.12 11.56 21.67
N ARG A 411 -22.52 10.38 21.43
CA ARG A 411 -21.57 9.76 22.36
C ARG A 411 -20.24 10.52 22.43
N ASP A 412 -19.69 10.86 21.27
CA ASP A 412 -18.39 11.50 21.13
C ASP A 412 -18.40 12.60 20.05
N PRO A 413 -18.78 13.84 20.41
CA PRO A 413 -18.73 14.97 19.49
C PRO A 413 -17.31 15.48 19.21
N SER A 414 -16.26 14.85 19.76
CA SER A 414 -14.87 15.34 19.61
C SER A 414 -14.17 14.86 18.33
N ARG A 415 -14.82 13.99 17.54
CA ARG A 415 -14.28 13.37 16.33
C ARG A 415 -15.33 13.44 15.20
N PRO A 416 -14.97 13.94 14.00
CA PRO A 416 -15.85 13.91 12.84
C PRO A 416 -16.23 12.49 12.41
N ILE A 417 -17.40 12.36 11.77
CA ILE A 417 -17.90 11.12 11.18
C ILE A 417 -17.51 11.02 9.70
N HIS A 418 -16.93 9.89 9.33
CA HIS A 418 -16.54 9.51 7.97
C HIS A 418 -17.44 8.39 7.43
N TYR A 419 -17.82 8.47 6.15
CA TYR A 419 -18.37 7.36 5.37
C TYR A 419 -18.39 7.76 3.89
N GLU A 420 -17.88 6.91 2.99
CA GLU A 420 -17.75 7.22 1.56
C GLU A 420 -19.04 6.96 0.77
N GLY A 421 -19.75 5.86 1.11
CA GLY A 421 -20.84 5.33 0.28
C GLY A 421 -22.05 6.26 0.12
N ASP A 422 -22.22 7.25 0.99
CA ASP A 422 -23.21 8.32 0.85
C ASP A 422 -22.58 9.62 0.33
N ARG A 423 -22.60 9.78 -1.00
CA ARG A 423 -22.08 10.99 -1.69
C ARG A 423 -22.85 12.27 -1.38
N SER A 424 -24.03 12.19 -0.76
CA SER A 424 -24.78 13.36 -0.30
C SER A 424 -24.27 13.90 1.03
N CYS A 425 -23.46 13.10 1.73
CA CYS A 425 -22.94 13.37 3.07
C CYS A 425 -24.04 13.71 4.08
N GLU A 426 -25.23 13.07 4.00
CA GLU A 426 -26.39 13.39 4.85
C GLU A 426 -26.05 13.28 6.34
N HIS A 427 -25.26 12.26 6.68
CA HIS A 427 -24.94 11.91 8.06
C HIS A 427 -23.44 12.01 8.41
N THR A 428 -22.60 12.54 7.51
CA THR A 428 -21.14 12.65 7.68
C THR A 428 -20.66 14.09 7.79
N ASP A 429 -19.46 14.26 8.33
CA ASP A 429 -18.85 15.58 8.56
C ASP A 429 -17.72 15.88 7.56
N VAL A 430 -17.30 14.89 6.77
CA VAL A 430 -16.27 15.00 5.72
C VAL A 430 -16.81 14.44 4.40
N TYR A 431 -16.45 15.09 3.28
CA TYR A 431 -16.75 14.54 1.96
C TYR A 431 -15.65 13.56 1.57
N SER A 432 -15.97 12.26 1.59
CA SER A 432 -15.04 11.19 1.21
C SER A 432 -15.36 10.63 -0.16
N ARG A 433 -14.33 10.23 -0.89
CA ARG A 433 -14.42 9.45 -2.13
C ARG A 433 -13.33 8.39 -2.16
N MET A 434 -13.61 7.30 -2.86
CA MET A 434 -12.59 6.37 -3.31
C MET A 434 -12.28 6.57 -4.80
N TYR A 435 -11.00 6.53 -5.14
CA TYR A 435 -10.45 6.51 -6.50
C TYR A 435 -10.96 7.63 -7.43
N ALA A 436 -11.27 8.82 -6.88
CA ALA A 436 -11.66 9.97 -7.68
C ALA A 436 -10.49 10.39 -8.59
N SER A 437 -10.77 10.63 -9.87
CA SER A 437 -9.73 11.00 -10.83
C SER A 437 -9.03 12.31 -10.44
N HIS A 438 -7.80 12.53 -10.90
CA HIS A 438 -7.09 13.80 -10.66
C HIS A 438 -7.91 15.03 -11.08
N ALA A 439 -8.63 14.95 -12.20
CA ALA A 439 -9.50 16.03 -12.68
C ALA A 439 -10.69 16.28 -11.73
N GLU A 440 -11.28 15.22 -11.21
CA GLU A 440 -12.37 15.32 -10.22
C GLU A 440 -11.87 15.90 -8.89
N VAL A 441 -10.72 15.43 -8.39
CA VAL A 441 -10.09 15.97 -7.19
C VAL A 441 -9.75 17.45 -7.35
N GLU A 442 -9.24 17.86 -8.51
CA GLU A 442 -8.99 19.27 -8.80
C GLU A 442 -10.30 20.09 -8.84
N ALA A 443 -11.37 19.55 -9.43
CA ALA A 443 -12.68 20.21 -9.44
C ALA A 443 -13.21 20.40 -8.01
N ILE A 444 -13.13 19.37 -7.16
CA ILE A 444 -13.50 19.44 -5.74
C ILE A 444 -12.65 20.46 -4.99
N GLY A 445 -11.33 20.47 -5.22
CA GLY A 445 -10.41 21.43 -4.59
C GLY A 445 -10.72 22.88 -4.94
N ARG A 446 -11.31 23.12 -6.11
CA ARG A 446 -11.79 24.44 -6.57
C ARG A 446 -13.22 24.77 -6.16
N GLY A 447 -13.96 23.82 -5.56
CA GLY A 447 -15.40 23.97 -5.30
C GLY A 447 -16.25 23.95 -6.58
N ALA A 448 -15.74 23.35 -7.65
CA ALA A 448 -16.33 23.27 -8.98
C ALA A 448 -16.79 21.85 -9.36
N GLU A 449 -16.90 20.94 -8.39
CA GLU A 449 -17.48 19.62 -8.58
C GLU A 449 -18.96 19.70 -8.99
N ASP A 450 -19.50 18.65 -9.60
CA ASP A 450 -20.90 18.60 -10.01
C ASP A 450 -21.85 18.73 -8.79
N PRO A 451 -22.91 19.55 -8.89
CA PRO A 451 -23.85 19.75 -7.79
C PRO A 451 -24.71 18.50 -7.53
N LEU A 452 -25.13 18.33 -6.27
CA LEU A 452 -26.21 17.41 -5.93
C LEU A 452 -27.57 17.97 -6.37
N ASP A 453 -28.55 17.08 -6.53
CA ASP A 453 -29.93 17.45 -6.84
C ASP A 453 -30.59 18.24 -5.69
N ASP A 454 -30.23 17.93 -4.44
CA ASP A 454 -30.67 18.66 -3.27
C ASP A 454 -29.72 19.84 -2.97
N PRO A 455 -30.17 21.10 -3.09
CA PRO A 455 -29.32 22.26 -2.90
C PRO A 455 -28.86 22.48 -1.45
N GLU A 456 -29.61 22.00 -0.44
CA GLU A 456 -29.20 22.10 0.97
C GLU A 456 -28.09 21.11 1.29
N LEU A 457 -28.23 19.86 0.80
CA LEU A 457 -27.16 18.86 0.90
C LEU A 457 -25.92 19.27 0.10
N ASP A 458 -26.09 19.83 -1.10
CA ASP A 458 -24.97 20.32 -1.91
C ASP A 458 -24.20 21.44 -1.20
N ALA A 459 -24.91 22.43 -0.65
CA ALA A 459 -24.30 23.51 0.11
C ALA A 459 -23.54 23.00 1.34
N ARG A 460 -24.11 22.02 2.07
CA ARG A 460 -23.44 21.40 3.23
C ARG A 460 -22.17 20.66 2.80
N ARG A 461 -22.26 19.77 1.80
CA ARG A 461 -21.13 18.99 1.27
C ARG A 461 -20.01 19.88 0.73
N ARG A 462 -20.35 20.99 0.03
CA ARG A 462 -19.37 21.96 -0.48
C ARG A 462 -18.60 22.69 0.62
N ALA A 463 -19.19 22.81 1.81
CA ALA A 463 -18.55 23.38 2.99
C ALA A 463 -17.74 22.36 3.82
N MET A 464 -17.69 21.09 3.41
CA MET A 464 -16.89 20.05 4.07
C MET A 464 -15.46 19.97 3.50
N PRO A 465 -14.47 19.56 4.32
CA PRO A 465 -13.19 19.10 3.81
C PRO A 465 -13.39 17.83 2.99
N PHE A 466 -12.50 17.62 2.04
CA PHE A 466 -12.49 16.46 1.18
C PHE A 466 -11.27 15.59 1.46
N LEU A 467 -11.44 14.27 1.47
CA LEU A 467 -10.34 13.32 1.48
C LEU A 467 -10.64 12.15 0.53
N GLN A 468 -9.58 11.51 0.06
CA GLN A 468 -9.72 10.21 -0.60
C GLN A 468 -9.48 9.08 0.41
N CYS A 469 -10.52 8.37 0.83
CA CYS A 469 -10.34 7.25 1.77
C CYS A 469 -9.60 6.09 1.14
N GLU A 470 -9.59 6.01 -0.19
CA GLU A 470 -8.82 5.09 -1.01
C GLU A 470 -8.42 5.81 -2.30
N TYR A 471 -7.15 5.75 -2.68
CA TYR A 471 -6.69 6.24 -3.98
C TYR A 471 -5.40 5.53 -4.40
N ALA A 472 -5.02 5.72 -5.66
CA ALA A 472 -3.77 5.22 -6.24
C ALA A 472 -3.52 3.74 -5.89
N HIS A 473 -4.41 2.88 -6.38
CA HIS A 473 -4.39 1.43 -6.13
C HIS A 473 -3.02 0.80 -6.46
N ALA A 474 -2.41 0.17 -5.47
CA ALA A 474 -0.99 -0.22 -5.47
C ALA A 474 -0.72 -1.63 -6.04
N MET A 475 -1.73 -2.25 -6.66
CA MET A 475 -1.63 -3.60 -7.22
C MET A 475 -0.58 -3.74 -8.31
N GLY A 476 0.30 -4.73 -8.11
CA GLY A 476 1.33 -5.10 -9.06
C GLY A 476 2.33 -3.98 -9.29
N ASN A 477 2.71 -3.78 -10.56
CA ASN A 477 3.55 -2.64 -10.92
C ASN A 477 2.72 -1.35 -10.87
N GLY A 478 3.02 -0.47 -9.92
CA GLY A 478 2.29 0.77 -9.66
C GLY A 478 2.44 1.24 -8.21
N PRO A 479 1.69 2.28 -7.80
CA PRO A 479 0.75 3.05 -8.61
C PRO A 479 1.41 4.24 -9.34
N GLY A 480 0.97 4.51 -10.56
CA GLY A 480 1.29 5.75 -11.29
C GLY A 480 0.42 6.93 -10.86
N GLY A 481 0.91 8.16 -11.07
CA GLY A 481 0.12 9.38 -10.84
C GLY A 481 0.09 9.90 -9.39
N LEU A 482 0.97 9.40 -8.51
CA LEU A 482 1.04 9.79 -7.09
C LEU A 482 1.41 11.26 -6.91
N ALA A 483 2.39 11.76 -7.67
CA ALA A 483 2.90 13.12 -7.52
C ALA A 483 1.83 14.18 -7.83
N GLU A 484 0.95 13.89 -8.79
CA GLU A 484 -0.15 14.74 -9.23
C GLU A 484 -1.22 14.86 -8.16
N TYR A 485 -1.59 13.76 -7.50
CA TYR A 485 -2.51 13.83 -6.35
C TYR A 485 -1.89 14.67 -5.24
N GLN A 486 -0.62 14.41 -4.91
CA GLN A 486 0.07 15.16 -3.85
C GLN A 486 0.15 16.66 -4.16
N GLU A 487 0.42 17.04 -5.42
CA GLU A 487 0.40 18.43 -5.85
C GLU A 487 -0.98 19.07 -5.65
N LEU A 488 -2.05 18.37 -5.99
CA LEU A 488 -3.42 18.86 -5.78
C LEU A 488 -3.71 19.04 -4.28
N PHE A 489 -3.37 18.05 -3.45
CA PHE A 489 -3.57 18.10 -2.00
C PHE A 489 -2.79 19.25 -1.35
N GLU A 490 -1.57 19.53 -1.79
CA GLU A 490 -0.78 20.66 -1.29
C GLU A 490 -1.29 22.03 -1.80
N ARG A 491 -1.99 22.06 -2.94
CA ARG A 491 -2.45 23.29 -3.58
C ARG A 491 -3.77 23.81 -3.00
N TYR A 492 -4.71 22.93 -2.66
CA TYR A 492 -6.07 23.31 -2.27
C TYR A 492 -6.36 22.94 -0.80
N PRO A 493 -6.52 23.92 0.11
CA PRO A 493 -6.73 23.66 1.54
C PRO A 493 -7.94 22.78 1.89
N ARG A 494 -8.97 22.75 1.04
CA ARG A 494 -10.14 21.87 1.21
C ARG A 494 -9.77 20.39 1.09
N LEU A 495 -8.69 20.06 0.38
CA LEU A 495 -8.25 18.68 0.17
C LEU A 495 -7.33 18.26 1.33
N ALA A 496 -7.86 17.47 2.25
CA ALA A 496 -7.16 16.99 3.44
C ALA A 496 -6.21 15.80 3.15
N GLY A 497 -5.96 15.46 1.89
CA GLY A 497 -5.12 14.33 1.48
C GLY A 497 -5.89 13.04 1.23
N GLY A 498 -5.27 11.89 1.50
CA GLY A 498 -5.91 10.59 1.28
C GLY A 498 -5.10 9.40 1.77
N PHE A 499 -5.65 8.20 1.54
CA PHE A 499 -5.09 6.93 1.98
C PHE A 499 -4.89 5.99 0.78
N ILE A 500 -3.65 5.53 0.57
CA ILE A 500 -3.35 4.58 -0.51
C ILE A 500 -4.08 3.25 -0.26
N TRP A 501 -4.60 2.63 -1.31
CA TRP A 501 -5.09 1.24 -1.28
C TRP A 501 -4.03 0.29 -1.87
N GLU A 502 -3.42 -0.63 -1.13
CA GLU A 502 -3.39 -0.69 0.34
C GLU A 502 -1.98 -0.93 0.90
N TRP A 503 -1.86 -1.18 2.20
CA TRP A 503 -0.56 -1.33 2.84
C TRP A 503 0.19 -2.59 2.39
N ILE A 504 -0.44 -3.77 2.44
CA ILE A 504 0.25 -5.06 2.32
C ILE A 504 -0.49 -6.03 1.40
N ASP A 505 0.24 -6.73 0.53
CA ASP A 505 -0.28 -7.86 -0.22
C ASP A 505 -0.75 -8.98 0.73
N HIS A 506 -1.97 -9.46 0.53
CA HIS A 506 -2.51 -10.59 1.30
C HIS A 506 -2.15 -11.96 0.71
N GLY A 507 -0.93 -12.13 0.21
CA GLY A 507 -0.45 -13.43 -0.28
C GLY A 507 -0.21 -14.42 0.86
N LEU A 508 -0.96 -15.52 0.91
CA LEU A 508 -0.78 -16.56 1.93
C LEU A 508 0.43 -17.43 1.61
N ALA A 509 1.30 -17.71 2.58
CA ALA A 509 2.48 -18.52 2.37
C ALA A 509 2.10 -19.93 1.86
N HIS A 510 2.65 -20.32 0.72
CA HIS A 510 2.31 -21.59 0.07
C HIS A 510 3.57 -22.33 -0.40
N PRO A 511 3.75 -23.61 -0.06
CA PRO A 511 5.00 -24.33 -0.30
C PRO A 511 5.34 -24.52 -1.78
N ALA A 512 4.34 -24.60 -2.66
CA ALA A 512 4.56 -24.81 -4.10
C ALA A 512 4.54 -23.51 -4.93
N LEU A 513 3.86 -22.47 -4.42
CA LEU A 513 3.60 -21.24 -5.18
C LEU A 513 4.42 -20.04 -4.64
N GLY A 514 5.02 -20.19 -3.46
CA GLY A 514 5.59 -19.09 -2.68
C GLY A 514 4.48 -18.38 -1.92
N TYR A 515 3.60 -17.67 -2.64
CA TYR A 515 2.42 -17.03 -2.09
C TYR A 515 1.18 -17.37 -2.92
N ALA A 516 0.13 -17.84 -2.25
CA ALA A 516 -1.17 -18.12 -2.85
C ALA A 516 -2.08 -16.89 -2.78
N TYR A 517 -2.92 -16.74 -3.78
CA TYR A 517 -4.02 -15.77 -3.86
C TYR A 517 -5.33 -16.50 -4.24
N GLY A 518 -6.42 -15.79 -4.47
CA GLY A 518 -7.73 -16.43 -4.71
C GLY A 518 -7.73 -17.38 -5.88
N GLY A 519 -8.39 -18.53 -5.68
CA GLY A 519 -8.47 -19.62 -6.66
C GLY A 519 -7.41 -20.71 -6.45
N ASP A 520 -6.29 -20.41 -5.78
CA ASP A 520 -5.25 -21.41 -5.50
C ASP A 520 -5.71 -22.46 -4.46
N TYR A 521 -6.77 -22.18 -3.71
CA TYR A 521 -7.37 -23.11 -2.73
C TYR A 521 -8.61 -23.83 -3.28
N GLY A 522 -8.93 -23.64 -4.57
CA GLY A 522 -10.02 -24.34 -5.25
C GLY A 522 -11.40 -23.73 -4.99
N GLU A 523 -11.47 -22.44 -4.66
CA GLU A 523 -12.72 -21.72 -4.49
C GLU A 523 -13.60 -21.79 -5.76
N PRO A 524 -14.92 -21.99 -5.65
CA PRO A 524 -15.81 -22.00 -6.80
C PRO A 524 -16.05 -20.59 -7.39
N VAL A 525 -15.87 -19.56 -6.56
CA VAL A 525 -15.96 -18.14 -6.88
C VAL A 525 -14.80 -17.47 -6.17
N HIS A 526 -13.99 -16.70 -6.90
CA HIS A 526 -12.86 -15.94 -6.37
C HIS A 526 -12.52 -14.77 -7.27
N ASP A 527 -11.77 -13.81 -6.74
CA ASP A 527 -11.32 -12.61 -7.46
C ASP A 527 -9.81 -12.61 -7.73
N GLY A 528 -9.19 -13.80 -7.67
CA GLY A 528 -7.83 -14.02 -8.19
C GLY A 528 -6.77 -13.30 -7.35
N ASN A 529 -5.86 -12.60 -8.03
CA ASN A 529 -4.77 -11.87 -7.40
C ASN A 529 -5.17 -10.47 -6.92
N PHE A 530 -6.46 -10.09 -6.94
CA PHE A 530 -6.88 -8.77 -6.48
C PHE A 530 -6.56 -8.53 -4.99
N VAL A 531 -6.42 -9.59 -4.20
CA VAL A 531 -5.96 -9.54 -2.79
C VAL A 531 -4.45 -9.25 -2.62
N VAL A 532 -3.67 -9.19 -3.70
CA VAL A 532 -2.24 -8.83 -3.67
C VAL A 532 -2.04 -7.48 -4.34
N ASP A 533 -2.51 -6.47 -3.63
CA ASP A 533 -2.70 -5.08 -4.05
C ASP A 533 -2.00 -4.05 -3.16
N GLY A 534 -0.94 -4.47 -2.45
CA GLY A 534 -0.29 -3.69 -1.42
C GLY A 534 1.02 -2.99 -1.82
N LEU A 535 1.34 -1.92 -1.08
CA LEU A 535 2.62 -1.23 -1.12
C LEU A 535 3.79 -2.07 -0.60
N VAL A 536 3.54 -3.07 0.25
CA VAL A 536 4.54 -4.04 0.70
C VAL A 536 4.14 -5.46 0.30
N PHE A 537 5.13 -6.24 -0.14
CA PHE A 537 4.93 -7.67 -0.42
C PHE A 537 4.57 -8.43 0.87
N PRO A 538 4.05 -9.68 0.79
CA PRO A 538 3.54 -10.39 1.98
C PRO A 538 4.59 -10.57 3.09
N GLY A 539 5.86 -10.65 2.72
CA GLY A 539 7.01 -10.70 3.63
C GLY A 539 7.46 -9.33 4.17
N ARG A 540 6.65 -8.27 4.04
CA ARG A 540 6.95 -6.88 4.46
C ARG A 540 8.17 -6.26 3.79
N THR A 541 8.52 -6.73 2.60
CA THR A 541 9.54 -6.09 1.77
C THR A 541 8.88 -4.93 1.00
N PRO A 542 9.42 -3.70 1.07
CA PRO A 542 8.91 -2.57 0.28
C PRO A 542 8.84 -2.88 -1.22
N SER A 543 7.71 -2.60 -1.85
CA SER A 543 7.61 -2.54 -3.30
C SER A 543 8.25 -1.25 -3.84
N PRO A 544 8.53 -1.16 -5.16
CA PRO A 544 8.88 0.12 -5.78
C PRO A 544 7.86 1.24 -5.50
N GLY A 545 6.57 0.91 -5.45
CA GLY A 545 5.49 1.86 -5.15
C GLY A 545 5.63 2.51 -3.77
N LEU A 546 6.05 1.76 -2.74
CA LEU A 546 6.29 2.32 -1.40
C LEU A 546 7.50 3.28 -1.38
N LEU A 547 8.54 2.97 -2.16
CA LEU A 547 9.71 3.84 -2.25
C LEU A 547 9.32 5.17 -2.92
N ASP A 548 8.56 5.10 -4.02
CA ASP A 548 8.01 6.28 -4.69
C ASP A 548 7.09 7.09 -3.77
N LEU A 549 6.23 6.41 -3.02
CA LEU A 549 5.35 7.06 -2.05
C LEU A 549 6.16 7.81 -0.98
N LYS A 550 7.24 7.21 -0.44
CA LYS A 550 8.13 7.88 0.52
C LYS A 550 8.64 9.20 -0.04
N LYS A 551 9.06 9.21 -1.30
CA LYS A 551 9.55 10.41 -1.98
C LYS A 551 8.45 11.43 -2.18
N VAL A 552 7.27 11.01 -2.65
CA VAL A 552 6.11 11.90 -2.84
C VAL A 552 5.66 12.53 -1.52
N PHE A 553 5.69 11.76 -0.43
CA PHE A 553 5.31 12.19 0.91
C PHE A 553 6.39 12.97 1.67
N GLU A 554 7.56 13.21 1.07
CA GLU A 554 8.68 13.83 1.79
C GLU A 554 8.28 15.18 2.43
N PRO A 555 8.63 15.41 3.71
CA PRO A 555 8.19 16.58 4.45
C PRO A 555 9.10 17.80 4.26
N VAL A 556 10.03 17.77 3.30
CA VAL A 556 10.98 18.86 3.02
C VAL A 556 11.05 19.09 1.52
N ALA A 557 10.86 20.34 1.09
CA ALA A 557 10.99 20.73 -0.30
C ALA A 557 12.32 21.44 -0.57
N PHE A 558 12.89 21.23 -1.75
CA PHE A 558 14.15 21.81 -2.19
C PHE A 558 13.94 22.58 -3.49
N THR A 559 14.37 23.85 -3.54
CA THR A 559 14.38 24.65 -4.76
C THR A 559 15.78 25.16 -5.02
N PHE A 560 16.43 24.68 -6.10
CA PHE A 560 17.78 25.09 -6.46
C PHE A 560 17.78 26.41 -7.24
N SER A 561 18.84 27.19 -7.04
CA SER A 561 19.08 28.47 -7.71
C SER A 561 20.58 28.65 -7.94
N GLU A 562 20.98 29.71 -8.64
CA GLU A 562 22.39 30.00 -8.91
C GLU A 562 23.17 30.19 -7.60
N GLY A 563 23.97 29.19 -7.21
CA GLY A 563 24.80 29.21 -6.00
C GLY A 563 24.06 29.00 -4.68
N SER A 564 22.78 28.64 -4.68
CA SER A 564 22.01 28.40 -3.45
C SER A 564 20.93 27.31 -3.60
N VAL A 565 20.43 26.84 -2.46
CA VAL A 565 19.24 25.97 -2.35
C VAL A 565 18.30 26.54 -1.30
N THR A 566 17.02 26.67 -1.64
CA THR A 566 15.97 27.04 -0.68
C THR A 566 15.35 25.78 -0.11
N ILE A 567 15.38 25.65 1.22
CA ILE A 567 14.77 24.54 1.97
C ILE A 567 13.45 25.02 2.58
N ARG A 568 12.36 24.31 2.30
CA ARG A 568 11.03 24.63 2.86
C ARG A 568 10.50 23.44 3.66
N SER A 569 10.10 23.69 4.91
CA SER A 569 9.37 22.71 5.72
C SER A 569 7.96 22.49 5.17
N LYS A 570 7.55 21.22 5.06
CA LYS A 570 6.15 20.80 4.82
C LYS A 570 5.53 20.12 6.04
N TYR A 571 6.19 20.18 7.21
CA TYR A 571 5.63 19.72 8.48
C TYR A 571 4.51 20.65 8.96
N GLY A 572 3.48 20.08 9.60
CA GLY A 572 2.36 20.85 10.16
C GLY A 572 2.59 21.29 11.61
N PHE A 573 3.36 20.54 12.38
CA PHE A 573 3.41 20.64 13.85
C PHE A 573 4.83 20.72 14.43
N ARG A 574 5.87 20.37 13.67
CA ARG A 574 7.29 20.51 14.06
C ARG A 574 8.11 21.31 13.05
N ASP A 575 9.27 21.79 13.49
CA ASP A 575 10.28 22.45 12.63
C ASP A 575 11.34 21.45 12.12
N LEU A 576 12.36 21.94 11.40
CA LEU A 576 13.44 21.14 10.81
C LEU A 576 14.61 20.87 11.75
N SER A 577 14.57 21.29 13.03
CA SER A 577 15.70 21.17 13.97
C SER A 577 16.12 19.72 14.28
N HIS A 578 15.25 18.77 13.98
CA HIS A 578 15.50 17.34 14.12
C HIS A 578 16.28 16.72 12.95
N LEU A 579 16.49 17.48 11.86
CA LEU A 579 17.17 17.02 10.65
C LEU A 579 18.58 17.59 10.55
N ALA A 580 19.49 16.75 10.08
CA ALA A 580 20.81 17.14 9.59
C ALA A 580 20.78 17.17 8.06
N PHE A 581 21.37 18.20 7.48
CA PHE A 581 21.40 18.39 6.03
C PHE A 581 22.82 18.23 5.48
N SER A 582 22.93 17.56 4.34
CA SER A 582 24.20 17.36 3.65
C SER A 582 24.03 17.48 2.13
N GLY A 583 25.09 17.92 1.45
CA GLY A 583 25.21 17.89 0.00
C GLY A 583 26.34 16.97 -0.43
N GLU A 584 26.17 16.31 -1.57
CA GLU A 584 27.16 15.46 -2.22
C GLU A 584 27.20 15.79 -3.71
N VAL A 585 28.41 15.91 -4.27
CA VAL A 585 28.61 16.12 -5.70
C VAL A 585 29.27 14.90 -6.30
N GLU A 586 28.70 14.41 -7.40
CA GLU A 586 29.21 13.27 -8.16
C GLU A 586 29.49 13.67 -9.61
N ALA A 587 30.50 13.08 -10.22
CA ALA A 587 30.78 13.13 -11.65
C ALA A 587 30.67 11.72 -12.23
N GLU A 588 29.71 11.50 -13.12
CA GLU A 588 29.36 10.16 -13.64
C GLU A 588 29.13 9.11 -12.53
N GLY A 589 28.52 9.54 -11.42
CA GLY A 589 28.28 8.70 -10.23
C GLY A 589 29.54 8.37 -9.42
N VAL A 590 30.66 9.04 -9.68
CA VAL A 590 31.86 8.99 -8.84
C VAL A 590 31.86 10.19 -7.88
N PRO A 591 31.89 9.97 -6.56
CA PRO A 591 31.89 11.07 -5.59
C PRO A 591 33.10 12.00 -5.76
N LEU A 592 32.84 13.30 -5.91
CA LEU A 592 33.84 14.37 -5.89
C LEU A 592 34.00 14.99 -4.50
N GLY A 593 32.95 14.95 -3.67
CA GLY A 593 32.98 15.41 -2.29
C GLY A 593 31.60 15.61 -1.67
N SER A 594 31.59 15.69 -0.34
CA SER A 594 30.39 15.93 0.47
C SER A 594 30.60 17.07 1.47
N PHE A 595 29.53 17.78 1.85
CA PHE A 595 29.58 18.90 2.79
C PHE A 595 28.30 19.00 3.62
N PRO A 596 28.37 19.48 4.88
CA PRO A 596 27.19 19.78 5.66
C PRO A 596 26.51 21.07 5.15
N LEU A 597 25.20 21.18 5.39
CA LEU A 597 24.43 22.39 5.14
C LEU A 597 23.79 22.86 6.45
N GLU A 598 24.09 24.11 6.82
CA GLU A 598 23.48 24.77 7.98
C GLU A 598 22.12 25.33 7.57
N VAL A 599 21.04 24.59 7.89
CA VAL A 599 19.67 24.97 7.57
C VAL A 599 18.99 25.53 8.82
N PRO A 600 18.36 26.72 8.76
CA PRO A 600 17.56 27.23 9.87
C PRO A 600 16.40 26.28 10.22
N ALA A 601 15.97 26.25 11.48
CA ALA A 601 14.88 25.37 11.93
C ALA A 601 13.58 25.58 11.12
N GLU A 602 13.26 26.82 10.75
CA GLU A 602 12.07 27.15 9.94
C GLU A 602 12.27 26.90 8.43
N GLY A 603 13.46 26.48 8.01
CA GLY A 603 13.89 26.49 6.62
C GLY A 603 14.40 27.86 6.16
N GLY A 604 14.82 27.95 4.90
CA GLY A 604 15.36 29.16 4.31
C GLY A 604 16.33 28.88 3.16
N GLU A 605 16.85 29.97 2.59
CA GLU A 605 17.90 29.91 1.57
C GLU A 605 19.26 29.62 2.19
N VAL A 606 19.96 28.61 1.67
CA VAL A 606 21.29 28.21 2.09
C VAL A 606 22.25 28.31 0.90
N LYS A 607 23.40 28.94 1.13
CA LYS A 607 24.44 29.07 0.10
C LYS A 607 25.14 27.74 -0.12
N LEU A 608 25.32 27.39 -1.39
CA LEU A 608 26.09 26.22 -1.78
C LEU A 608 27.59 26.58 -1.85
N PRO A 609 28.50 25.67 -1.47
CA PRO A 609 29.92 25.88 -1.66
C PRO A 609 30.30 25.81 -3.16
N VAL A 610 31.50 26.26 -3.49
CA VAL A 610 32.07 26.02 -4.83
C VAL A 610 32.44 24.54 -4.93
N PHE A 611 31.99 23.89 -6.00
CA PHE A 611 32.21 22.46 -6.21
C PHE A 611 33.52 22.18 -6.96
N PRO A 612 34.14 21.01 -6.73
CA PRO A 612 35.29 20.56 -7.51
C PRO A 612 34.97 20.47 -9.01
N GLU A 613 35.98 20.69 -9.86
CA GLU A 613 35.87 20.31 -11.27
C GLU A 613 35.84 18.78 -11.41
N GLY A 614 35.15 18.32 -12.45
CA GLY A 614 35.07 16.90 -12.80
C GLY A 614 34.85 16.74 -14.30
N GLU A 615 35.20 15.57 -14.82
CA GLU A 615 34.89 15.16 -16.20
C GLU A 615 33.50 14.53 -16.27
N GLY A 616 32.83 14.65 -17.41
CA GLY A 616 31.49 14.09 -17.61
C GLY A 616 30.34 14.89 -16.99
N GLU A 617 29.20 14.22 -16.83
CA GLU A 617 27.97 14.79 -16.27
C GLU A 617 28.06 14.86 -14.74
N ARG A 618 27.78 16.04 -14.16
CA ARG A 618 27.89 16.27 -12.71
C ARG A 618 26.52 16.48 -12.07
N TRP A 619 26.34 15.94 -10.88
CA TRP A 619 25.09 16.00 -10.12
C TRP A 619 25.36 16.43 -8.68
N LEU A 620 24.51 17.32 -8.16
CA LEU A 620 24.43 17.66 -6.75
C LEU A 620 23.22 16.96 -6.15
N THR A 621 23.44 16.18 -5.09
CA THR A 621 22.38 15.58 -4.27
C THR A 621 22.39 16.23 -2.89
N VAL A 622 21.26 16.79 -2.46
CA VAL A 622 21.06 17.32 -1.11
C VAL A 622 20.13 16.38 -0.34
N ARG A 623 20.50 16.01 0.88
CA ARG A 623 19.76 15.07 1.74
C ARG A 623 19.43 15.70 3.08
N ALA A 624 18.24 15.38 3.59
CA ALA A 624 17.81 15.65 4.95
C ALA A 624 17.63 14.32 5.68
N SER A 625 18.40 14.10 6.74
CA SER A 625 18.41 12.86 7.52
C SER A 625 18.19 13.14 9.00
N LEU A 626 17.74 12.17 9.78
CA LEU A 626 17.58 12.33 11.22
C LEU A 626 18.91 12.72 11.88
N ALA A 627 18.92 13.82 12.64
CA ALA A 627 20.10 14.28 13.37
C ALA A 627 20.39 13.45 14.64
N ARG A 628 19.40 12.72 15.12
CA ARG A 628 19.42 11.86 16.31
C ARG A 628 18.41 10.74 16.16
N ASP A 629 18.53 9.70 16.96
CA ASP A 629 17.56 8.61 16.99
C ASP A 629 16.16 9.15 17.34
N GLU A 630 15.16 8.64 16.62
CA GLU A 630 13.74 8.81 16.91
C GLU A 630 13.15 7.42 17.24
N PRO A 631 12.01 7.33 17.95
CA PRO A 631 11.41 6.03 18.31
C PRO A 631 11.14 5.08 17.14
N TRP A 632 11.13 5.59 15.90
CA TRP A 632 10.83 4.85 14.68
C TRP A 632 12.02 4.62 13.73
N ALA A 633 13.14 5.33 13.91
CA ALA A 633 14.35 5.13 13.11
C ALA A 633 15.60 5.74 13.78
N ASP A 634 16.75 5.16 13.48
CA ASP A 634 18.04 5.63 13.98
C ASP A 634 18.49 6.94 13.31
N ALA A 635 19.42 7.65 13.95
CA ALA A 635 20.11 8.79 13.38
C ALA A 635 20.73 8.43 12.02
N GLY A 636 20.66 9.36 11.06
CA GLY A 636 21.11 9.14 9.68
C GLY A 636 20.07 8.50 8.77
N HIS A 637 18.88 8.14 9.25
CA HIS A 637 17.77 7.77 8.38
C HIS A 637 17.38 8.94 7.45
N GLU A 638 17.41 8.71 6.14
CA GLU A 638 17.05 9.70 5.13
C GLU A 638 15.53 9.93 5.09
N VAL A 639 15.10 11.17 5.31
CA VAL A 639 13.69 11.58 5.33
C VAL A 639 13.27 12.20 4.00
N ALA A 640 14.16 12.99 3.39
CA ALA A 640 13.92 13.70 2.14
C ALA A 640 15.25 13.93 1.41
N TRP A 641 15.20 14.06 0.09
CA TRP A 641 16.39 14.38 -0.71
C TRP A 641 15.99 15.07 -2.01
N ALA A 642 16.89 15.79 -2.66
CA ALA A 642 16.70 16.27 -4.03
C ALA A 642 18.01 16.24 -4.80
N GLN A 643 17.91 16.05 -6.11
CA GLN A 643 19.06 15.97 -7.00
C GLN A 643 18.90 16.95 -8.17
N VAL A 644 19.98 17.66 -8.53
CA VAL A 644 20.00 18.64 -9.63
C VAL A 644 21.29 18.49 -10.44
N PRO A 645 21.25 18.56 -11.78
CA PRO A 645 22.48 18.54 -12.56
C PRO A 645 23.23 19.86 -12.37
N LEU A 646 24.55 19.83 -12.56
CA LEU A 646 25.39 21.02 -12.52
C LEU A 646 25.76 21.46 -13.94
N ASP A 647 25.65 22.77 -14.20
CA ASP A 647 26.14 23.41 -15.42
C ASP A 647 27.66 23.29 -15.54
N THR A 648 28.18 23.64 -16.73
CA THR A 648 29.62 23.53 -17.03
C THR A 648 30.51 24.42 -16.14
N ASP A 649 29.93 25.48 -15.57
CA ASP A 649 30.54 26.40 -14.60
C ASP A 649 30.37 25.93 -13.13
N GLY A 650 29.66 24.82 -12.91
CA GLY A 650 29.43 24.26 -11.58
C GLY A 650 28.24 24.84 -10.83
N THR A 651 27.39 25.63 -11.46
CA THR A 651 26.14 26.11 -10.84
C THR A 651 25.01 25.08 -11.01
N PRO A 652 24.01 25.02 -10.12
CA PRO A 652 22.82 24.20 -10.34
C PRO A 652 22.08 24.59 -11.62
N TYR A 653 21.79 23.59 -12.46
CA TYR A 653 21.05 23.79 -13.70
C TYR A 653 19.60 24.20 -13.41
N THR A 654 19.15 25.28 -14.05
CA THR A 654 17.80 25.87 -13.87
C THR A 654 16.92 25.77 -15.12
N GLY A 655 17.35 25.00 -16.12
CA GLY A 655 16.56 24.76 -17.33
C GLY A 655 15.44 23.72 -17.12
N PRO A 656 14.80 23.26 -18.21
CA PRO A 656 13.69 22.31 -18.12
C PRO A 656 14.09 21.00 -17.45
N ASP A 657 13.16 20.41 -16.70
CA ASP A 657 13.30 19.10 -16.06
C ASP A 657 13.17 17.96 -17.10
N ASP A 658 14.06 17.96 -18.09
CA ASP A 658 14.20 16.90 -19.10
C ASP A 658 15.63 16.36 -19.04
N LEU A 659 15.78 15.13 -18.56
CA LEU A 659 17.07 14.44 -18.46
C LEU A 659 17.79 14.28 -19.81
N ARG A 660 17.08 14.46 -20.93
CA ARG A 660 17.67 14.47 -22.29
C ARG A 660 18.33 15.80 -22.63
N ALA A 661 17.97 16.87 -21.94
CA ALA A 661 18.43 18.24 -22.18
C ALA A 661 19.56 18.68 -21.20
N VAL A 662 19.98 17.79 -20.30
CA VAL A 662 21.01 18.08 -19.29
C VAL A 662 22.34 18.45 -19.96
N PRO A 663 23.00 19.54 -19.53
CA PRO A 663 24.30 19.95 -20.05
C PRO A 663 25.35 18.84 -19.93
N ARG A 664 26.09 18.61 -21.02
CA ARG A 664 27.24 17.68 -21.05
C ARG A 664 28.46 18.45 -21.53
N ARG A 665 29.60 18.30 -20.83
CA ARG A 665 30.88 18.66 -21.45
C ARG A 665 31.07 17.71 -22.63
N ALA A 666 31.31 18.25 -23.82
CA ALA A 666 31.43 17.45 -25.03
C ALA A 666 32.55 16.42 -24.87
N ASP A 667 32.23 15.15 -25.10
CA ASP A 667 33.26 14.16 -25.38
C ASP A 667 34.07 14.59 -26.60
N GLY A 668 35.34 14.19 -26.61
CA GLY A 668 36.35 14.59 -27.59
C GLY A 668 35.99 14.37 -29.07
N PRO A 669 36.93 14.68 -29.99
CA PRO A 669 36.62 14.93 -31.40
C PRO A 669 35.84 13.78 -32.05
N ALA A 670 34.86 14.15 -32.87
CA ALA A 670 34.10 13.22 -33.71
C ALA A 670 35.05 12.21 -34.38
N HIS A 671 34.97 10.95 -33.93
CA HIS A 671 35.79 9.88 -34.49
C HIS A 671 35.49 9.73 -35.99
N ARG A 672 36.54 9.46 -36.77
CA ARG A 672 36.44 9.27 -38.23
C ARG A 672 35.48 8.13 -38.52
N ARG A 673 34.60 8.33 -39.51
CA ARG A 673 33.92 7.22 -40.18
C ARG A 673 34.98 6.38 -40.87
N ASP A 674 35.15 5.14 -40.43
CA ASP A 674 36.13 4.21 -40.98
C ASP A 674 35.41 2.94 -41.48
N ALA A 675 35.89 2.44 -42.62
CA ALA A 675 35.50 1.22 -43.36
C ALA A 675 34.03 1.09 -43.82
N ALA A 676 33.84 0.87 -45.12
CA ALA A 676 32.56 0.47 -45.72
C ALA A 676 32.19 -0.96 -45.28
N SER A 677 30.89 -1.25 -45.21
CA SER A 677 30.41 -2.62 -44.98
C SER A 677 30.94 -3.56 -46.05
N ALA A 678 31.47 -4.72 -45.63
CA ALA A 678 32.09 -5.69 -46.52
C ALA A 678 31.26 -6.96 -46.56
N ALA A 679 30.72 -7.30 -47.74
CA ALA A 679 30.02 -8.57 -47.95
C ALA A 679 31.03 -9.69 -48.22
N HIS A 680 31.05 -10.70 -47.36
CA HIS A 680 31.89 -11.89 -47.46
C HIS A 680 30.99 -13.14 -47.60
N GLY A 681 30.60 -13.45 -48.83
CA GLY A 681 29.74 -14.60 -49.11
C GLY A 681 28.33 -14.42 -48.55
N ALA A 682 27.97 -15.18 -47.52
CA ALA A 682 26.66 -15.14 -46.87
C ALA A 682 26.62 -14.19 -45.66
N GLU A 683 27.71 -13.49 -45.34
CA GLU A 683 27.83 -12.59 -44.19
C GLU A 683 28.20 -11.17 -44.63
N ILE A 684 27.84 -10.18 -43.83
CA ILE A 684 28.25 -8.78 -43.97
C ILE A 684 28.95 -8.37 -42.68
N GLU A 685 30.13 -7.75 -42.77
CA GLU A 685 30.87 -7.26 -41.61
C GLU A 685 30.84 -5.72 -41.52
N VAL A 686 30.61 -5.20 -40.31
CA VAL A 686 30.65 -3.76 -39.99
C VAL A 686 31.25 -3.58 -38.60
N GLY A 687 32.42 -2.95 -38.47
CA GLY A 687 32.96 -2.48 -37.18
C GLY A 687 32.95 -3.51 -36.04
N GLY A 688 33.45 -4.74 -36.28
CA GLY A 688 33.47 -5.80 -35.27
C GLY A 688 32.16 -6.58 -35.09
N ALA A 689 31.13 -6.26 -35.88
CA ALA A 689 29.88 -7.01 -35.95
C ALA A 689 29.73 -7.79 -37.27
N VAL A 690 29.04 -8.92 -37.19
CA VAL A 690 28.71 -9.82 -38.31
C VAL A 690 27.19 -9.89 -38.46
N PHE A 691 26.73 -9.76 -39.70
CA PHE A 691 25.33 -9.79 -40.09
C PHE A 691 25.08 -10.90 -41.11
N ASP A 692 23.91 -11.51 -41.04
CA ASP A 692 23.44 -12.43 -42.08
C ASP A 692 23.15 -11.65 -43.37
N GLY A 693 23.77 -12.04 -44.48
CA GLY A 693 23.71 -11.31 -45.74
C GLY A 693 22.35 -11.34 -46.43
N ALA A 694 21.48 -12.32 -46.10
CA ALA A 694 20.14 -12.43 -46.68
C ALA A 694 19.09 -11.61 -45.91
N THR A 695 19.23 -11.53 -44.59
CA THR A 695 18.23 -10.93 -43.70
C THR A 695 18.70 -9.61 -43.07
N GLY A 696 20.00 -9.31 -43.12
CA GLY A 696 20.60 -8.16 -42.45
C GLY A 696 20.57 -8.25 -40.92
N ARG A 697 20.25 -9.42 -40.35
CA ARG A 697 20.21 -9.61 -38.89
C ARG A 697 21.63 -9.67 -38.34
N LEU A 698 21.89 -8.93 -37.27
CA LEU A 698 23.11 -9.07 -36.48
C LEU A 698 23.14 -10.48 -35.87
N THR A 699 24.23 -11.21 -36.09
CA THR A 699 24.46 -12.57 -35.59
C THR A 699 25.61 -12.63 -34.59
N ARG A 700 26.58 -11.71 -34.70
CA ARG A 700 27.68 -11.58 -33.76
C ARG A 700 28.05 -10.12 -33.52
N LEU A 701 28.30 -9.75 -32.28
CA LEU A 701 28.77 -8.42 -31.87
C LEU A 701 30.04 -8.58 -31.02
N PHE A 702 31.18 -8.08 -31.50
CA PHE A 702 32.46 -8.14 -30.78
C PHE A 702 32.85 -9.54 -30.29
N GLY A 703 32.56 -10.57 -31.10
CA GLY A 703 32.86 -11.96 -30.76
C GLY A 703 31.74 -12.71 -30.02
N LEU A 704 30.69 -12.02 -29.58
CA LEU A 704 29.55 -12.61 -28.87
C LEU A 704 28.42 -12.91 -29.84
N ASP A 705 27.86 -14.12 -29.78
CA ASP A 705 26.66 -14.43 -30.56
C ASP A 705 25.49 -13.60 -30.04
N VAL A 706 24.68 -13.06 -30.94
CA VAL A 706 23.54 -12.20 -30.61
C VAL A 706 22.33 -12.61 -31.42
N GLU A 707 21.16 -12.61 -30.79
CA GLU A 707 19.89 -12.60 -31.49
C GLU A 707 19.23 -11.22 -31.34
N GLY A 708 18.95 -10.55 -32.46
CA GLY A 708 18.45 -9.17 -32.46
C GLY A 708 19.55 -8.16 -32.81
N PRO A 709 19.34 -6.84 -32.64
CA PRO A 709 18.13 -6.22 -32.13
C PRO A 709 16.93 -6.34 -33.07
N ARG A 710 15.74 -6.45 -32.48
CA ARG A 710 14.45 -6.42 -33.18
C ARG A 710 13.51 -5.44 -32.51
N LEU A 711 12.79 -4.65 -33.30
CA LEU A 711 11.75 -3.75 -32.79
C LEU A 711 10.72 -4.52 -31.95
N GLU A 712 10.54 -4.13 -30.71
CA GLU A 712 9.58 -4.72 -29.77
C GLU A 712 8.57 -3.66 -29.34
N LEU A 713 7.29 -4.03 -29.36
CA LEU A 713 6.19 -3.18 -28.88
C LEU A 713 5.49 -3.78 -27.65
N TRP A 714 5.67 -5.07 -27.39
CA TRP A 714 5.02 -5.78 -26.29
C TRP A 714 5.80 -5.70 -24.98
N ARG A 715 5.06 -5.56 -23.88
CA ARG A 715 5.50 -5.86 -22.51
C ARG A 715 4.58 -6.93 -21.95
N ALA A 716 5.06 -7.74 -21.00
CA ALA A 716 4.14 -8.59 -20.24
C ALA A 716 3.15 -7.68 -19.51
N PRO A 717 1.83 -7.81 -19.69
CA PRO A 717 0.87 -6.87 -19.10
C PRO A 717 1.07 -6.76 -17.59
N ILE A 718 0.82 -5.59 -17.02
CA ILE A 718 0.74 -5.38 -15.56
C ILE A 718 -0.71 -5.46 -15.10
N ASP A 719 -0.97 -5.60 -13.81
CA ASP A 719 -2.36 -5.70 -13.31
C ASP A 719 -3.24 -4.55 -13.80
N ASN A 720 -2.73 -3.32 -13.78
CA ASN A 720 -3.43 -2.15 -14.34
C ASN A 720 -3.80 -2.32 -15.83
N ASP A 721 -2.95 -2.95 -16.65
CA ASP A 721 -3.26 -3.21 -18.06
C ASP A 721 -4.39 -4.26 -18.20
N ARG A 722 -4.52 -5.20 -17.25
CA ARG A 722 -5.49 -6.32 -17.32
C ARG A 722 -6.91 -5.86 -17.03
N TYR A 723 -7.09 -5.17 -15.90
CA TYR A 723 -8.40 -4.85 -15.34
C TYR A 723 -9.13 -3.72 -16.09
N ASP A 724 -8.42 -2.79 -16.73
CA ASP A 724 -9.04 -1.73 -17.55
C ASP A 724 -9.33 -2.14 -19.01
N GLY A 725 -8.99 -3.40 -19.35
CA GLY A 725 -9.14 -3.99 -20.67
C GLY A 725 -8.06 -3.61 -21.69
N THR A 726 -7.02 -2.86 -21.30
CA THR A 726 -5.92 -2.46 -22.18
C THR A 726 -5.15 -3.66 -22.73
N GLU A 727 -4.88 -4.67 -21.91
CA GLU A 727 -4.31 -5.95 -22.34
C GLU A 727 -5.15 -6.57 -23.46
N PHE A 728 -6.46 -6.69 -23.25
CA PHE A 728 -7.36 -7.29 -24.22
C PHE A 728 -7.28 -6.55 -25.56
N ARG A 729 -7.30 -5.21 -25.53
CA ARG A 729 -7.17 -4.36 -26.72
C ARG A 729 -5.82 -4.58 -27.42
N TRP A 730 -4.70 -4.62 -26.68
CA TRP A 730 -3.39 -4.89 -27.27
C TRP A 730 -3.26 -6.31 -27.85
N ARG A 731 -3.87 -7.32 -27.22
CA ARG A 731 -3.92 -8.68 -27.76
C ARG A 731 -4.77 -8.77 -29.02
N LEU A 732 -5.87 -8.03 -29.09
CA LEU A 732 -6.69 -7.87 -30.31
C LEU A 732 -5.89 -7.27 -31.47
N LEU A 733 -5.08 -6.25 -31.18
CA LEU A 733 -4.14 -5.68 -32.15
C LEU A 733 -2.99 -6.65 -32.50
N GLY A 734 -2.79 -7.70 -31.72
CA GLY A 734 -1.76 -8.72 -31.95
C GLY A 734 -0.36 -8.31 -31.51
N LEU A 735 -0.21 -7.30 -30.64
CA LEU A 735 1.10 -6.76 -30.26
C LEU A 735 2.04 -7.79 -29.62
N HIS A 736 1.49 -8.82 -28.94
CA HIS A 736 2.24 -9.94 -28.36
C HIS A 736 2.84 -10.93 -29.38
N ARG A 737 2.53 -10.78 -30.68
CA ARG A 737 2.88 -11.74 -31.75
C ARG A 737 3.37 -11.04 -33.02
N LEU A 738 4.21 -10.03 -32.85
CA LEU A 738 4.81 -9.28 -33.96
C LEU A 738 5.60 -10.21 -34.89
N THR A 739 5.48 -9.94 -36.19
CA THR A 739 6.28 -10.57 -37.23
C THR A 739 7.20 -9.54 -37.86
N HIS A 740 8.42 -9.96 -38.20
CA HIS A 740 9.43 -9.09 -38.78
C HIS A 740 9.67 -9.51 -40.23
N ARG A 741 9.31 -8.64 -41.17
CA ARG A 741 9.64 -8.82 -42.59
C ARG A 741 10.82 -7.91 -42.95
N VAL A 742 11.81 -8.47 -43.62
CA VAL A 742 12.91 -7.70 -44.23
C VAL A 742 12.48 -7.27 -45.62
N ASP A 743 12.47 -5.98 -45.87
CA ASP A 743 12.15 -5.38 -47.17
C ASP A 743 13.42 -5.19 -48.02
N ALA A 744 14.56 -4.84 -47.41
CA ALA A 744 15.84 -4.70 -48.09
C ALA A 744 17.05 -4.83 -47.15
N VAL A 745 18.18 -5.31 -47.69
CA VAL A 745 19.50 -5.32 -47.06
C VAL A 745 20.47 -4.65 -48.03
N GLU A 746 21.04 -3.52 -47.62
CA GLU A 746 21.78 -2.60 -48.48
C GLU A 746 23.17 -2.32 -47.86
N PRO A 747 24.19 -3.13 -48.17
CA PRO A 747 25.57 -2.82 -47.77
C PRO A 747 26.13 -1.66 -48.61
N GLY A 748 26.80 -0.71 -47.94
CA GLY A 748 27.55 0.40 -48.53
C GLY A 748 28.48 1.03 -47.50
N ASP A 749 28.60 2.36 -47.49
CA ASP A 749 29.34 3.12 -46.46
C ASP A 749 28.79 2.90 -45.04
N ALA A 750 27.53 2.49 -44.95
CA ALA A 750 26.87 1.96 -43.77
C ALA A 750 26.04 0.74 -44.22
N LEU A 751 25.71 -0.17 -43.30
CA LEU A 751 24.75 -1.22 -43.58
C LEU A 751 23.34 -0.72 -43.27
N THR A 752 22.48 -0.64 -44.28
CA THR A 752 21.06 -0.29 -44.11
C THR A 752 20.18 -1.53 -44.23
N VAL A 753 19.34 -1.77 -43.23
CA VAL A 753 18.36 -2.86 -43.22
C VAL A 753 16.97 -2.27 -43.06
N ARG A 754 16.12 -2.46 -44.06
CA ARG A 754 14.74 -1.96 -44.06
C ARG A 754 13.82 -3.10 -43.69
N THR A 755 12.95 -2.86 -42.72
CA THR A 755 12.00 -3.86 -42.23
C THR A 755 10.60 -3.28 -42.12
N ARG A 756 9.62 -4.17 -42.13
CA ARG A 756 8.27 -3.90 -41.70
C ARG A 756 7.91 -4.87 -40.57
N VAL A 757 7.60 -4.33 -39.40
CA VAL A 757 7.23 -5.08 -38.21
C VAL A 757 5.73 -4.94 -38.00
N ALA A 758 5.00 -6.04 -38.02
CA ALA A 758 3.55 -6.00 -37.96
C ALA A 758 2.99 -7.29 -37.33
N PRO A 759 1.89 -7.19 -36.59
CA PRO A 759 1.17 -8.37 -36.15
C PRO A 759 0.41 -9.03 -37.30
N ALA A 760 0.13 -10.32 -37.18
CA ALA A 760 -0.67 -11.04 -38.17
C ALA A 760 -2.13 -10.55 -38.15
N ALA A 761 -2.76 -10.52 -39.33
CA ALA A 761 -4.18 -10.18 -39.55
C ALA A 761 -4.59 -8.71 -39.34
N THR A 762 -3.64 -7.77 -39.31
CA THR A 762 -3.92 -6.32 -39.32
C THR A 762 -3.15 -5.63 -40.45
N ASP A 763 -3.57 -4.41 -40.80
CA ASP A 763 -2.82 -3.52 -41.69
C ASP A 763 -1.85 -2.59 -40.94
N LEU A 764 -1.91 -2.58 -39.61
CA LEU A 764 -0.96 -1.88 -38.74
C LEU A 764 0.47 -2.37 -38.98
N GLY A 765 1.43 -1.48 -38.80
CA GLY A 765 2.83 -1.86 -38.84
C GLY A 765 3.76 -0.72 -38.47
N MET A 766 5.01 -1.08 -38.22
CA MET A 766 6.11 -0.15 -38.01
C MET A 766 7.13 -0.41 -39.12
N ARG A 767 7.34 0.56 -40.01
CA ARG A 767 8.52 0.55 -40.87
C ARG A 767 9.72 0.95 -40.06
N ALA A 768 10.73 0.10 -39.98
CA ALA A 768 11.97 0.40 -39.28
C ALA A 768 13.16 0.28 -40.24
N THR A 769 13.95 1.35 -40.31
CA THR A 769 15.20 1.40 -41.06
C THR A 769 16.36 1.41 -40.07
N TYR A 770 17.09 0.30 -39.99
CA TYR A 770 18.30 0.15 -39.18
C TYR A 770 19.49 0.59 -40.02
N THR A 771 20.28 1.53 -39.52
CA THR A 771 21.52 2.00 -40.16
C THR A 771 22.68 1.76 -39.21
N TRP A 772 23.57 0.86 -39.60
CA TRP A 772 24.76 0.47 -38.85
C TRP A 772 26.00 1.12 -39.44
N THR A 773 26.76 1.84 -38.62
CA THR A 773 27.97 2.55 -39.04
C THR A 773 29.13 2.20 -38.11
N ALA A 774 30.27 1.83 -38.69
CA ALA A 774 31.50 1.64 -37.93
C ALA A 774 32.15 3.00 -37.59
N SER A 775 32.57 3.14 -36.33
CA SER A 775 33.17 4.34 -35.78
C SER A 775 34.38 3.97 -34.91
N GLY A 776 35.53 3.67 -35.53
CA GLY A 776 36.67 3.06 -34.84
C GLY A 776 36.35 1.63 -34.39
N ASP A 777 36.57 1.33 -33.10
CA ASP A 777 36.19 0.04 -32.48
C ASP A 777 34.72 -0.02 -32.05
N ALA A 778 33.96 1.07 -32.26
CA ALA A 778 32.54 1.16 -31.91
C ALA A 778 31.63 0.89 -33.11
N LEU A 779 30.40 0.50 -32.79
CA LEU A 779 29.32 0.29 -33.76
C LEU A 779 28.13 1.18 -33.41
N ASP A 780 27.81 2.12 -34.30
CA ASP A 780 26.68 3.04 -34.15
C ASP A 780 25.44 2.46 -34.85
N LEU A 781 24.31 2.43 -34.12
CA LEU A 781 23.00 2.07 -34.61
C LEU A 781 22.07 3.28 -34.60
N ARG A 782 21.51 3.60 -35.76
CA ARG A 782 20.34 4.49 -35.89
C ARG A 782 19.15 3.68 -36.40
N VAL A 783 18.01 3.75 -35.72
CA VAL A 783 16.74 3.16 -36.16
C VAL A 783 15.73 4.27 -36.41
N ASP A 784 15.31 4.44 -37.65
CA ASP A 784 14.21 5.33 -38.01
C ASP A 784 12.92 4.54 -38.15
N ILE A 785 11.90 4.90 -37.36
CA ILE A 785 10.64 4.17 -37.21
C ILE A 785 9.50 5.06 -37.71
N VAL A 786 8.65 4.52 -38.57
CA VAL A 786 7.45 5.19 -39.10
C VAL A 786 6.25 4.25 -38.93
N PRO A 787 5.23 4.62 -38.14
CA PRO A 787 4.02 3.83 -38.04
C PRO A 787 3.23 3.87 -39.35
N GLU A 788 2.61 2.74 -39.69
CA GLU A 788 1.66 2.55 -40.78
C GLU A 788 0.32 2.08 -40.21
N GLY A 789 -0.78 2.46 -40.85
CA GLY A 789 -2.14 2.17 -40.39
C GLY A 789 -2.66 3.18 -39.37
N ASP A 790 -3.93 3.02 -39.00
CA ASP A 790 -4.59 3.86 -37.99
C ASP A 790 -4.51 3.17 -36.63
N TRP A 791 -3.74 3.73 -35.70
CA TRP A 791 -3.46 3.11 -34.39
C TRP A 791 -4.47 3.61 -33.35
N PRO A 792 -5.47 2.80 -32.95
CA PRO A 792 -6.52 3.26 -32.03
C PRO A 792 -6.05 3.33 -30.57
N GLU A 793 -5.08 2.49 -30.20
CA GLU A 793 -4.62 2.32 -28.81
C GLU A 793 -3.22 2.90 -28.58
N PRO A 794 -2.87 3.26 -27.33
CA PRO A 794 -1.47 3.39 -26.95
C PRO A 794 -0.74 2.05 -27.15
N ILE A 795 0.58 2.11 -27.32
CA ILE A 795 1.46 0.94 -27.42
C ILE A 795 2.22 0.75 -26.10
N PRO A 796 2.45 -0.50 -25.64
CA PRO A 796 3.10 -0.74 -24.34
C PRO A 796 4.52 -0.20 -24.26
N ARG A 797 5.29 -0.36 -25.34
CA ARG A 797 6.65 0.17 -25.47
C ARG A 797 7.02 0.46 -26.92
N LEU A 798 8.14 1.14 -27.09
CA LEU A 798 8.85 1.27 -28.35
C LEU A 798 10.34 1.04 -28.09
N GLY A 799 10.81 -0.18 -28.34
CA GLY A 799 12.18 -0.58 -28.01
C GLY A 799 12.78 -1.61 -28.95
N LEU A 800 13.97 -2.08 -28.59
CA LEU A 800 14.71 -3.11 -29.30
C LEU A 800 14.99 -4.29 -28.35
N ALA A 801 14.52 -5.47 -28.71
CA ALA A 801 14.79 -6.71 -27.98
C ALA A 801 16.05 -7.40 -28.53
N LEU A 802 16.92 -7.86 -27.62
CA LEU A 802 18.14 -8.61 -27.93
C LEU A 802 18.27 -9.79 -26.97
N THR A 803 18.87 -10.88 -27.43
CA THR A 803 19.19 -12.05 -26.60
C THR A 803 20.66 -12.40 -26.73
N LEU A 804 21.33 -12.63 -25.59
CA LEU A 804 22.72 -13.04 -25.49
C LEU A 804 22.83 -14.47 -24.90
N PRO A 805 23.85 -15.26 -25.27
CA PRO A 805 24.01 -16.66 -24.86
C PRO A 805 24.55 -16.83 -23.44
N SER A 806 25.01 -15.75 -22.80
CA SER A 806 25.56 -15.79 -21.44
C SER A 806 24.78 -14.87 -20.52
N VAL A 807 24.52 -15.35 -19.30
CA VAL A 807 23.96 -14.53 -18.21
C VAL A 807 25.14 -13.98 -17.41
N PRO A 808 25.55 -12.71 -17.61
CA PRO A 808 26.64 -12.12 -16.87
C PRO A 808 26.27 -12.04 -15.38
N ARG A 809 27.29 -12.03 -14.51
CA ARG A 809 27.07 -11.93 -13.06
C ARG A 809 26.56 -10.56 -12.62
N ALA A 810 26.89 -9.51 -13.37
CA ALA A 810 26.57 -8.14 -13.03
C ALA A 810 26.18 -7.33 -14.27
N VAL A 811 25.34 -6.33 -14.04
CA VAL A 811 24.96 -5.28 -14.96
C VAL A 811 25.29 -3.95 -14.27
N THR A 812 26.10 -3.12 -14.89
CA THR A 812 26.45 -1.78 -14.40
C THR A 812 25.81 -0.75 -15.32
N TRP A 813 25.22 0.32 -14.79
CA TRP A 813 24.67 1.39 -15.61
C TRP A 813 24.83 2.75 -14.97
N TYR A 814 24.86 3.79 -15.79
CA TYR A 814 24.77 5.18 -15.35
C TYR A 814 23.45 5.77 -15.83
N GLY A 815 22.56 6.11 -14.90
CA GLY A 815 21.18 6.49 -15.18
C GLY A 815 20.32 6.49 -13.92
N LEU A 816 18.99 6.46 -14.09
CA LEU A 816 18.10 6.35 -12.94
C LEU A 816 18.21 4.96 -12.29
N GLY A 817 18.22 4.96 -10.97
CA GLY A 817 18.26 3.76 -10.13
C GLY A 817 18.15 4.11 -8.64
N PRO A 818 18.32 3.12 -7.74
CA PRO A 818 18.68 1.73 -8.03
C PRO A 818 17.50 0.87 -8.54
N GLY A 819 16.26 1.28 -8.22
CA GLY A 819 15.03 0.57 -8.54
C GLY A 819 14.53 0.78 -9.97
N GLU A 820 13.33 0.27 -10.24
CA GLU A 820 12.64 0.50 -11.51
C GLU A 820 11.97 1.88 -11.57
N ALA A 821 11.80 2.39 -12.79
CA ALA A 821 11.17 3.68 -13.03
C ALA A 821 10.46 3.66 -14.38
N TYR A 822 9.18 4.07 -14.43
CA TYR A 822 8.37 4.23 -15.64
C TYR A 822 7.96 5.70 -15.81
N PRO A 823 7.29 6.12 -16.90
CA PRO A 823 7.01 7.54 -17.14
C PRO A 823 6.25 8.28 -16.03
N ASP A 824 5.43 7.57 -15.25
CA ASP A 824 4.57 8.07 -14.17
C ASP A 824 4.87 7.44 -12.79
N THR A 825 6.04 6.76 -12.68
CA THR A 825 6.61 6.23 -11.43
C THR A 825 8.12 6.53 -11.39
N GLY A 826 8.85 5.99 -10.41
CA GLY A 826 10.30 6.16 -10.29
C GLY A 826 10.73 7.46 -9.61
N MET A 827 9.84 8.14 -8.89
CA MET A 827 10.16 9.31 -8.08
C MET A 827 11.31 9.04 -7.12
N ALA A 828 11.41 7.84 -6.58
CA ALA A 828 12.47 7.41 -5.67
C ALA A 828 13.80 7.07 -6.37
N THR A 829 13.89 7.20 -7.69
CA THR A 829 15.12 6.96 -8.43
C THR A 829 15.88 8.26 -8.70
N TRP A 830 17.21 8.18 -8.72
CA TRP A 830 18.09 9.31 -9.05
C TRP A 830 19.20 8.89 -9.99
N VAL A 831 19.81 9.88 -10.63
CA VAL A 831 20.90 9.65 -11.56
C VAL A 831 22.15 9.28 -10.77
N GLY A 832 22.68 8.09 -11.02
CA GLY A 832 23.85 7.57 -10.35
C GLY A 832 24.49 6.45 -11.15
N ARG A 833 25.63 5.96 -10.66
CA ARG A 833 26.29 4.76 -11.20
C ARG A 833 25.91 3.56 -10.35
N TRP A 834 25.17 2.66 -10.95
CA TRP A 834 24.56 1.51 -10.28
C TRP A 834 25.17 0.20 -10.77
N THR A 835 25.13 -0.82 -9.92
CA THR A 835 25.47 -2.20 -10.31
C THR A 835 24.54 -3.17 -9.61
N SER A 836 23.98 -4.12 -10.35
CA SER A 836 23.11 -5.18 -9.81
C SER A 836 23.40 -6.52 -10.50
N THR A 837 22.94 -7.61 -9.91
CA THR A 837 22.87 -8.91 -10.60
C THR A 837 21.65 -8.93 -11.55
N VAL A 838 21.62 -9.85 -12.51
CA VAL A 838 20.44 -10.01 -13.40
C VAL A 838 19.17 -10.34 -12.58
N GLU A 839 19.31 -11.12 -11.52
CA GLU A 839 18.23 -11.42 -10.58
C GLU A 839 17.82 -10.18 -9.77
N GLY A 840 18.78 -9.41 -9.26
CA GLY A 840 18.53 -8.17 -8.53
C GLY A 840 18.03 -7.01 -9.40
N MET A 841 17.93 -7.20 -10.71
CA MET A 841 17.24 -6.28 -11.62
C MET A 841 15.72 -6.54 -11.66
N GLN A 842 15.25 -7.69 -11.17
CA GLN A 842 13.83 -8.05 -11.18
C GLN A 842 13.13 -7.59 -9.91
N THR A 843 11.86 -7.21 -10.03
CA THR A 843 10.98 -6.97 -8.88
C THR A 843 10.12 -8.21 -8.64
N PRO A 844 10.07 -8.73 -7.39
CA PRO A 844 9.49 -10.05 -7.12
C PRO A 844 7.97 -9.98 -6.85
N TYR A 845 7.20 -9.34 -7.73
CA TYR A 845 5.74 -9.28 -7.67
C TYR A 845 5.14 -10.68 -7.49
N VAL A 846 4.10 -10.81 -6.66
CA VAL A 846 3.45 -12.11 -6.37
C VAL A 846 2.92 -12.72 -7.67
N TYR A 847 2.15 -11.93 -8.43
CA TYR A 847 1.77 -12.24 -9.80
C TYR A 847 2.82 -11.68 -10.78
N PRO A 848 3.57 -12.53 -11.51
CA PRO A 848 4.59 -12.09 -12.45
C PRO A 848 4.04 -11.18 -13.56
N GLN A 849 4.72 -10.06 -13.78
CA GLN A 849 4.32 -9.03 -14.75
C GLN A 849 5.53 -8.18 -15.16
N GLU A 850 5.37 -7.25 -16.11
CA GLU A 850 6.46 -6.33 -16.49
C GLU A 850 7.05 -5.62 -15.28
N ASN A 851 8.39 -5.64 -15.19
CA ASN A 851 9.16 -5.06 -14.09
C ASN A 851 10.62 -4.78 -14.48
N GLY A 852 11.39 -4.09 -13.64
CA GLY A 852 12.84 -3.98 -13.80
C GLY A 852 13.32 -2.97 -14.84
N HIS A 853 12.42 -2.12 -15.37
CA HIS A 853 12.81 -1.06 -16.30
C HIS A 853 13.65 0.01 -15.59
N ARG A 854 14.84 0.32 -16.13
CA ARG A 854 15.67 1.44 -15.70
C ARG A 854 15.55 2.56 -16.72
N ALA A 855 15.01 3.70 -16.30
CA ALA A 855 14.81 4.84 -17.18
C ALA A 855 16.08 5.70 -17.32
N ALA A 856 16.10 6.54 -18.38
CA ALA A 856 17.12 7.56 -18.63
C ALA A 856 18.58 7.08 -18.45
N VAL A 857 18.88 5.87 -18.91
CA VAL A 857 20.23 5.28 -18.91
C VAL A 857 21.06 5.97 -19.98
N ARG A 858 22.20 6.53 -19.57
CA ARG A 858 23.22 7.10 -20.48
C ARG A 858 24.03 5.99 -21.11
N TRP A 859 24.56 5.10 -20.27
CA TRP A 859 25.29 3.91 -20.70
C TRP A 859 25.04 2.74 -19.74
N ALA A 860 25.17 1.52 -20.26
CA ALA A 860 25.15 0.28 -19.50
C ALA A 860 26.25 -0.68 -19.97
N GLU A 861 26.82 -1.44 -19.05
CA GLU A 861 27.86 -2.43 -19.27
C GLU A 861 27.38 -3.80 -18.81
N LEU A 862 27.42 -4.75 -19.73
CA LEU A 862 27.13 -6.15 -19.45
C LEU A 862 27.72 -7.05 -20.54
N ALA A 863 28.07 -8.28 -20.16
CA ALA A 863 28.59 -9.30 -21.07
C ALA A 863 29.81 -8.86 -21.92
N GLY A 864 30.63 -7.91 -21.46
CA GLY A 864 31.78 -7.41 -22.22
C GLY A 864 31.43 -6.35 -23.28
N ILE A 865 30.20 -5.83 -23.24
CA ILE A 865 29.71 -4.78 -24.14
C ILE A 865 29.26 -3.58 -23.31
N ARG A 866 29.66 -2.39 -23.74
CA ARG A 866 29.06 -1.12 -23.32
C ARG A 866 28.04 -0.66 -24.36
N ILE A 867 26.85 -0.28 -23.90
CA ILE A 867 25.75 0.25 -24.70
C ILE A 867 25.52 1.70 -24.26
N THR A 868 25.63 2.65 -25.18
CA THR A 868 25.48 4.08 -24.91
C THR A 868 24.30 4.66 -25.69
N GLY A 869 23.42 5.40 -25.02
CA GLY A 869 22.28 6.09 -25.64
C GLY A 869 22.62 7.49 -26.13
N ALA A 870 21.93 7.96 -27.16
CA ALA A 870 22.06 9.33 -27.67
C ALA A 870 20.72 10.10 -27.60
N PRO A 871 20.39 10.79 -26.48
CA PRO A 871 21.22 10.99 -25.28
C PRO A 871 21.03 9.95 -24.16
N VAL A 872 19.90 9.22 -24.14
CA VAL A 872 19.57 8.19 -23.13
C VAL A 872 18.69 7.10 -23.76
N PHE A 873 18.58 5.96 -23.08
CA PHE A 873 17.65 4.88 -23.39
C PHE A 873 17.09 4.27 -22.10
N GLY A 874 16.08 3.41 -22.20
CA GLY A 874 15.59 2.60 -21.09
C GLY A 874 16.16 1.19 -21.15
N LEU A 875 16.57 0.61 -20.02
CA LEU A 875 17.21 -0.70 -19.95
C LEU A 875 16.35 -1.69 -19.17
N THR A 876 16.18 -2.88 -19.71
CA THR A 876 15.62 -4.02 -19.02
C THR A 876 16.44 -5.26 -19.32
N VAL A 877 16.77 -6.06 -18.31
CA VAL A 877 17.63 -7.25 -18.44
C VAL A 877 17.02 -8.39 -17.64
N ARG A 878 16.81 -9.57 -18.22
CA ARG A 878 16.14 -10.73 -17.59
C ARG A 878 16.81 -12.06 -17.92
N PRO A 879 16.66 -13.09 -17.06
CA PRO A 879 17.11 -14.44 -17.37
C PRO A 879 16.03 -15.32 -18.03
N TRP A 880 14.86 -14.74 -18.36
CA TRP A 880 13.76 -15.37 -19.09
C TRP A 880 13.18 -14.38 -20.12
N SER A 881 12.47 -14.90 -21.11
CA SER A 881 11.83 -14.09 -22.16
C SER A 881 10.60 -13.34 -21.66
N THR A 882 10.20 -12.26 -22.36
CA THR A 882 8.93 -11.56 -22.10
C THR A 882 7.71 -12.49 -22.23
N ALA A 883 7.75 -13.48 -23.13
CA ALA A 883 6.67 -14.45 -23.27
C ALA A 883 6.56 -15.41 -22.07
N ALA A 884 7.69 -15.79 -21.47
CA ALA A 884 7.69 -16.58 -20.23
C ALA A 884 7.15 -15.77 -19.05
N LEU A 885 7.48 -14.48 -18.99
CA LEU A 885 6.94 -13.57 -17.99
C LEU A 885 5.43 -13.37 -18.13
N ASP A 886 4.93 -13.20 -19.36
CA ASP A 886 3.50 -13.05 -19.69
C ASP A 886 2.68 -14.31 -19.36
N ALA A 887 3.30 -15.51 -19.43
CA ALA A 887 2.61 -16.78 -19.19
C ALA A 887 2.59 -17.24 -17.73
N ALA A 888 3.46 -16.67 -16.88
CA ALA A 888 3.61 -17.08 -15.49
C ALA A 888 2.47 -16.52 -14.62
N ALA A 889 1.85 -17.37 -13.80
CA ALA A 889 0.85 -16.95 -12.83
C ALA A 889 1.49 -16.78 -11.43
N HIS A 890 2.51 -17.57 -11.15
CA HIS A 890 3.26 -17.55 -9.90
C HIS A 890 4.76 -17.46 -10.15
N ARG A 891 5.51 -16.88 -9.20
CA ARG A 891 6.98 -16.72 -9.35
C ARG A 891 7.73 -18.02 -9.67
N PRO A 892 7.39 -19.20 -9.08
CA PRO A 892 8.03 -20.46 -9.44
C PRO A 892 7.85 -20.90 -10.90
N ASP A 893 6.90 -20.33 -11.65
CA ASP A 893 6.74 -20.59 -13.09
C ASP A 893 7.87 -19.95 -13.93
N LEU A 894 8.58 -18.95 -13.37
CA LEU A 894 9.69 -18.27 -14.03
C LEU A 894 10.98 -19.10 -13.95
N VAL A 895 11.26 -19.85 -15.01
CA VAL A 895 12.47 -20.67 -15.13
C VAL A 895 13.48 -20.01 -16.08
N PRO A 896 14.71 -19.69 -15.62
CA PRO A 896 15.77 -19.20 -16.49
C PRO A 896 16.08 -20.16 -17.66
N ASP A 897 16.17 -19.63 -18.88
CA ASP A 897 16.41 -20.44 -20.10
C ASP A 897 17.89 -20.53 -20.50
N GLY A 898 18.78 -20.04 -19.63
CA GLY A 898 20.22 -19.99 -19.86
C GLY A 898 20.67 -18.84 -20.78
N ARG A 899 19.74 -17.97 -21.21
CA ARG A 899 20.03 -16.79 -22.03
C ARG A 899 19.76 -15.51 -21.25
N LEU A 900 20.36 -14.43 -21.72
CA LEU A 900 20.07 -13.09 -21.24
C LEU A 900 19.17 -12.37 -22.22
N HIS A 901 18.02 -11.93 -21.75
CA HIS A 901 17.04 -11.18 -22.54
C HIS A 901 17.12 -9.71 -22.18
N LEU A 902 17.48 -8.87 -23.16
CA LEU A 902 17.56 -7.42 -23.00
C LEU A 902 16.41 -6.76 -23.77
N THR A 903 15.86 -5.69 -23.20
CA THR A 903 15.13 -4.69 -23.98
C THR A 903 15.79 -3.33 -23.79
N LEU A 904 16.06 -2.65 -24.90
CA LEU A 904 16.56 -1.28 -24.95
C LEU A 904 15.41 -0.40 -25.47
N ASP A 905 14.78 0.38 -24.61
CA ASP A 905 13.59 1.15 -24.96
C ASP A 905 13.93 2.59 -25.32
N LEU A 906 13.27 3.11 -26.35
CA LEU A 906 13.19 4.55 -26.59
C LEU A 906 12.11 5.18 -25.69
N ALA A 907 11.01 4.47 -25.47
CA ALA A 907 9.89 4.90 -24.64
C ALA A 907 9.06 3.71 -24.13
N GLN A 908 8.42 3.92 -22.99
CA GLN A 908 7.42 3.03 -22.38
C GLN A 908 6.09 3.78 -22.25
N HIS A 909 5.00 3.04 -22.22
CA HIS A 909 3.74 3.53 -21.67
C HIS A 909 3.85 3.65 -20.15
N GLY A 910 3.13 4.61 -19.56
CA GLY A 910 2.93 4.67 -18.11
C GLY A 910 2.27 3.41 -17.53
N ILE A 911 2.12 3.46 -16.22
CA ILE A 911 1.67 2.37 -15.37
C ILE A 911 0.24 2.62 -14.88
N GLY A 912 -0.08 3.86 -14.50
CA GLY A 912 -1.40 4.23 -13.95
C GLY A 912 -1.76 3.46 -12.67
N SER A 913 -3.07 3.40 -12.38
CA SER A 913 -3.65 2.66 -11.25
C SER A 913 -4.98 2.04 -11.66
N ALA A 914 -5.06 1.53 -12.90
CA ALA A 914 -6.30 1.16 -13.55
C ALA A 914 -6.90 -0.18 -13.08
N ALA A 915 -6.19 -0.93 -12.22
CA ALA A 915 -6.75 -2.07 -11.49
C ALA A 915 -7.96 -1.66 -10.65
N CYS A 916 -7.84 -0.55 -9.92
CA CYS A 916 -8.96 0.16 -9.32
C CYS A 916 -8.67 1.67 -9.30
N GLY A 917 -9.35 2.42 -10.16
CA GLY A 917 -9.17 3.88 -10.27
C GLY A 917 -8.67 4.34 -11.63
N PRO A 918 -7.95 5.49 -11.70
CA PRO A 918 -7.60 6.09 -12.98
C PRO A 918 -6.62 5.25 -13.81
N ALA A 919 -6.88 5.22 -15.13
CA ALA A 919 -5.90 4.79 -16.11
C ALA A 919 -4.70 5.75 -16.17
N THR A 920 -3.66 5.36 -16.91
CA THR A 920 -2.50 6.22 -17.19
C THR A 920 -2.93 7.59 -17.71
N LEU A 921 -2.43 8.67 -17.08
CA LEU A 921 -2.74 10.03 -17.54
C LEU A 921 -2.26 10.25 -18.98
N ALA A 922 -3.02 11.02 -19.75
CA ALA A 922 -2.77 11.24 -21.18
C ALA A 922 -1.33 11.67 -21.54
N ARG A 923 -0.63 12.39 -20.63
CA ARG A 923 0.76 12.81 -20.83
C ARG A 923 1.79 11.67 -20.76
N TYR A 924 1.41 10.53 -20.17
CA TYR A 924 2.21 9.32 -20.03
C TYR A 924 1.75 8.21 -20.98
N GLU A 925 0.74 8.48 -21.81
CA GLU A 925 0.36 7.59 -22.89
C GLU A 925 1.42 7.54 -23.99
N LEU A 926 1.83 6.32 -24.37
CA LEU A 926 2.74 6.13 -25.49
C LEU A 926 1.92 5.85 -26.75
N ARG A 927 1.76 6.87 -27.61
CA ARG A 927 1.08 6.74 -28.91
C ARG A 927 2.09 6.46 -30.03
N ALA A 928 1.69 5.63 -30.99
CA ALA A 928 2.49 5.33 -32.18
C ALA A 928 2.74 6.61 -33.00
N ARG A 929 4.01 6.99 -33.15
CA ARG A 929 4.44 8.18 -33.91
C ARG A 929 5.81 7.96 -34.55
N PRO A 930 6.17 8.70 -35.61
CA PRO A 930 7.52 8.65 -36.16
C PRO A 930 8.56 8.93 -35.09
N ALA A 931 9.62 8.11 -35.05
CA ALA A 931 10.64 8.18 -34.03
C ALA A 931 12.02 7.78 -34.57
N THR A 932 13.08 8.34 -33.98
CA THR A 932 14.46 7.91 -34.23
C THR A 932 15.08 7.44 -32.93
N PHE A 933 15.58 6.21 -32.92
CA PHE A 933 16.35 5.67 -31.81
C PHE A 933 17.84 5.57 -32.19
N ARG A 934 18.74 5.93 -31.28
CA ARG A 934 20.19 5.92 -31.51
C ARG A 934 20.91 5.28 -30.34
N LEU A 935 21.75 4.31 -30.66
CA LEU A 935 22.56 3.55 -29.72
C LEU A 935 23.98 3.42 -30.28
N ARG A 936 24.96 3.34 -29.39
CA ARG A 936 26.33 2.97 -29.69
C ARG A 936 26.69 1.72 -28.90
N PHE A 937 27.36 0.78 -29.55
CA PHE A 937 27.91 -0.43 -28.93
C PHE A 937 29.43 -0.37 -28.98
N GLU A 938 30.08 -0.67 -27.85
CA GLU A 938 31.53 -0.66 -27.68
C GLU A 938 31.97 -1.92 -26.92
N PRO A 939 33.16 -2.48 -27.21
CA PRO A 939 33.79 -3.44 -26.31
C PRO A 939 34.07 -2.78 -24.94
N SER A 940 33.67 -3.41 -23.83
CA SER A 940 33.90 -2.89 -22.47
C SER A 940 35.16 -3.44 -21.80
#